data_AF-A0A2N2LIV7-F1
#
_entry.id   AF-A0A2N2LIV7-F1
#
_cell.length_a   1.000
_cell.length_b   1.000
_cell.length_c   1.000
_cell.angle_alpha   90.00
_cell.angle_beta   90.00
_cell.angle_gamma   90.00
#
_symmetry.space_group_name_H-M   'P 1'
#
loop_
_entity.id
_entity.type
_entity.pdbx_description
1 polymer ?
#
loop_
_entity_poly.entity_id
_entity_poly.type
_entity_poly.pdbx_seq_one_letter_code
_entity_poly.pdbx_strand_id
1 'polypeptide(L)'
;MNAVVEFSPEKAWQAAVANLELDMSRATFSTWVKPTHLMEFSDDTFVIGCTNTYGRDWLTDRLTTTLQRFLTGVLNREAKVSFVVCDQEVDEEDLAQEENQDQEDNEENPIDLDIHYSSIRNILLEPGRVVRLPVYNLRWLPYVGSQVIYLVMALWQEYYLASSGKGRKGSCKVSVRAERICQWAGISRAQFFRILQTVSSLGWFTRKIDTDHEVDKRSGRAKKSSNKYELYESPLTPGDAEDLKTFLLAHGIQDSPLSALQLAINANPKEIFQYPVRQPSEDFSKMIPRHQTVQDVIRELVGHRLNGELGNLADQLADRLVTQGDFILVTWYFLKHWLPMLGADAAMFILILRNLSYFNDETGEIRDEVWMDGGYEAIANRLGINNPRVVANWLPVRIDRGKRKDKLSERTVEELSRRQRLQDLLSLFVERTDHRINSDGNYSWKFKVQRVDSLISQHQTIQQATSSLFVKSESLCVQDELGSWISYLGNDCFETIKTEPMVVLRLSDLIKDCSETLKSILNDCLETLDLQANDCFETLLKILKSFKYSLKDKDNSSTQDSSNSRNDPSSQSVAVVTDSKGNWSLDKLLARADKKNRSVLIEQEMSALPFVSWIIHAASQPGIQNPYSLAIAKLKENPGISAGGASDRLAAIPPRELVRLIEHSFSFYSPSDRNWRMLFAEAKRDRIRLLGDSLGLVMDIEEETGWISN
;
A
#
# COMPACT_ATOMS: atom_id res chain seq x y z
N MET A 1 40.60 18.12 33.87
CA MET A 1 39.86 18.92 32.85
C MET A 1 39.17 17.91 31.97
N ASN A 2 37.92 17.55 32.31
CA ASN A 2 37.16 16.58 31.54
C ASN A 2 36.67 17.28 30.28
N ALA A 3 37.18 16.85 29.13
CA ALA A 3 36.67 17.29 27.84
C ALA A 3 35.19 16.92 27.77
N VAL A 4 34.32 17.92 27.92
CA VAL A 4 32.90 17.79 27.61
C VAL A 4 32.85 17.59 26.12
N VAL A 5 32.67 16.33 25.70
CA VAL A 5 32.38 16.02 24.31
C VAL A 5 30.99 16.61 24.07
N GLU A 6 30.92 17.78 23.46
CA GLU A 6 29.67 18.33 22.93
C GLU A 6 29.16 17.34 21.88
N PHE A 7 28.19 16.51 22.28
CA PHE A 7 27.44 15.70 21.33
C PHE A 7 26.58 16.65 20.49
N SER A 8 26.80 16.68 19.18
CA SER A 8 25.84 17.35 18.29
C SER A 8 24.49 16.62 18.38
N PRO A 9 23.35 17.33 18.27
CA PRO A 9 22.02 16.72 18.34
C PRO A 9 21.83 15.54 17.39
N GLU A 10 22.41 15.63 16.19
CA GLU A 10 22.45 14.55 15.19
C GLU A 10 23.19 13.30 15.69
N LYS A 11 24.34 13.48 16.34
CA LYS A 11 25.12 12.36 16.91
C LYS A 11 24.44 11.76 18.14
N ALA A 12 23.77 12.59 18.96
CA ALA A 12 22.97 12.12 20.08
C ALA A 12 21.77 11.31 19.61
N TRP A 13 21.11 11.75 18.53
CA TRP A 13 20.03 11.02 17.88
C TRP A 13 20.51 9.69 17.28
N GLN A 14 21.63 9.68 16.54
CA GLN A 14 22.22 8.45 16.01
C GLN A 14 22.58 7.45 17.12
N ALA A 15 23.11 7.93 18.25
CA ALA A 15 23.40 7.08 19.40
C ALA A 15 22.10 6.54 20.06
N ALA A 16 21.03 7.33 20.08
CA ALA A 16 19.73 6.91 20.59
C ALA A 16 19.09 5.84 19.70
N VAL A 17 19.15 6.01 18.37
CA VAL A 17 18.69 5.01 17.40
C VAL A 17 19.47 3.71 17.52
N ALA A 18 20.80 3.78 17.64
CA ALA A 18 21.63 2.58 17.84
C ALA A 18 21.34 1.87 19.17
N ASN A 19 21.04 2.61 20.24
CA ASN A 19 20.64 2.01 21.51
C ASN A 19 19.25 1.36 21.42
N LEU A 20 18.31 2.00 20.72
CA LEU A 20 16.98 1.44 20.46
C LEU A 20 17.03 0.17 19.62
N GLU A 21 17.98 0.05 18.68
CA GLU A 21 18.19 -1.17 17.88
C GLU A 21 18.56 -2.38 18.75
N LEU A 22 19.30 -2.16 19.85
CA LEU A 22 19.68 -3.21 20.79
C LEU A 22 18.54 -3.58 21.75
N ASP A 23 17.64 -2.64 22.06
CA ASP A 23 16.59 -2.79 23.06
C ASP A 23 15.27 -3.39 22.51
N MET A 24 15.13 -3.57 21.19
CA MET A 24 13.90 -4.11 20.59
C MET A 24 14.13 -5.13 19.48
N SER A 25 13.07 -5.86 19.13
CA SER A 25 13.14 -6.84 18.04
C SER A 25 13.45 -6.16 16.71
N ARG A 26 14.20 -6.84 15.84
CA ARG A 26 14.59 -6.32 14.52
C ARG A 26 13.39 -5.86 13.70
N ALA A 27 12.27 -6.59 13.75
CA ALA A 27 11.02 -6.25 13.07
C ALA A 27 10.36 -4.98 13.63
N THR A 28 10.44 -4.75 14.95
CA THR A 28 9.93 -3.54 15.60
C THR A 28 10.79 -2.33 15.24
N PHE A 29 12.11 -2.49 15.29
CA PHE A 29 13.05 -1.43 14.94
C PHE A 29 12.91 -1.01 13.47
N SER A 30 12.86 -1.97 12.55
CA SER A 30 12.76 -1.68 11.12
C SER A 30 11.41 -1.09 10.70
N THR A 31 10.32 -1.43 11.41
CA THR A 31 8.99 -0.87 11.10
C THR A 31 8.80 0.55 11.65
N TRP A 32 9.31 0.84 12.86
CA TRP A 32 8.94 2.06 13.59
C TRP A 32 10.07 3.05 13.81
N VAL A 33 11.32 2.61 14.01
CA VAL A 33 12.44 3.48 14.42
C VAL A 33 13.37 3.78 13.25
N LYS A 34 13.73 2.78 12.44
CA LYS A 34 14.58 2.95 11.24
C LYS A 34 14.06 4.01 10.25
N PRO A 35 12.75 4.16 10.00
CA PRO A 35 12.26 5.19 9.08
C PRO A 35 12.11 6.58 9.74
N THR A 36 12.50 6.75 11.00
CA THR A 36 12.46 8.05 11.67
C THR A 36 13.75 8.84 11.48
N HIS A 37 13.62 10.15 11.33
CA HIS A 37 14.76 11.05 11.17
C HIS A 37 14.58 12.30 12.04
N LEU A 38 15.69 12.87 12.48
CA LEU A 38 15.67 14.13 13.22
C LEU A 38 15.39 15.26 12.23
N MET A 39 14.24 15.91 12.37
CA MET A 39 13.83 17.04 11.52
C MET A 39 14.45 18.34 12.02
N GLU A 40 14.26 18.61 13.30
CA GLU A 40 14.73 19.85 13.93
C GLU A 40 15.09 19.60 15.39
N PHE A 41 16.00 20.42 15.90
CA PHE A 41 16.29 20.54 17.32
C PHE A 41 16.26 22.03 17.71
N SER A 42 15.18 22.45 18.34
CA SER A 42 14.96 23.81 18.88
C SER A 42 14.41 23.74 20.30
N ASP A 43 14.77 24.71 21.15
CA ASP A 43 14.36 24.80 22.57
C ASP A 43 14.45 23.48 23.37
N ASP A 44 15.60 22.79 23.25
CA ASP A 44 15.87 21.49 23.89
C ASP A 44 14.83 20.39 23.57
N THR A 45 14.11 20.53 22.45
CA THR A 45 13.12 19.58 21.95
C THR A 45 13.60 18.93 20.66
N PHE A 46 13.68 17.61 20.66
CA PHE A 46 13.93 16.79 19.47
C PHE A 46 12.62 16.60 18.71
N VAL A 47 12.53 17.14 17.50
CA VAL A 47 11.41 16.93 16.59
C VAL A 47 11.76 15.80 15.64
N ILE A 48 11.10 14.65 15.83
CA ILE A 48 11.38 13.43 15.09
C ILE A 48 10.30 13.22 14.04
N GLY A 49 10.72 13.15 12.79
CA GLY A 49 9.89 12.88 11.62
C GLY A 49 9.51 11.41 11.50
N CYS A 50 8.23 11.13 11.31
CA CYS A 50 7.66 9.78 11.24
C CYS A 50 6.90 9.60 9.92
N THR A 51 6.84 8.37 9.37
CA THR A 51 6.30 8.11 8.02
C THR A 51 4.78 8.18 7.89
N ASN A 52 4.02 8.15 8.98
CA ASN A 52 2.57 8.34 8.98
C ASN A 52 2.06 8.65 10.39
N THR A 53 0.81 9.12 10.49
CA THR A 53 0.10 9.38 11.76
C THR A 53 0.11 8.20 12.71
N TYR A 54 0.06 6.98 12.19
CA TYR A 54 0.12 5.77 13.00
C TYR A 54 1.51 5.51 13.61
N GLY A 55 2.59 5.81 12.88
CA GLY A 55 3.96 5.77 13.37
C GLY A 55 4.20 6.83 14.43
N ARG A 56 3.69 8.04 14.22
CA ARG A 56 3.74 9.11 15.23
C ARG A 56 3.07 8.68 16.53
N ASP A 57 1.84 8.17 16.47
CA ASP A 57 1.10 7.79 17.67
C ASP A 57 1.78 6.61 18.39
N TRP A 58 2.27 5.61 17.65
CA TRP A 58 3.02 4.49 18.22
C TRP A 58 4.32 4.93 18.91
N LEU A 59 5.09 5.82 18.27
CA LEU A 59 6.35 6.35 18.80
C LEU A 59 6.10 7.24 20.02
N THR A 60 5.02 8.03 19.98
CA THR A 60 4.61 8.91 21.09
C THR A 60 4.22 8.10 22.31
N ASP A 61 3.41 7.06 22.14
CA ASP A 61 2.94 6.23 23.26
C ASP A 61 4.05 5.37 23.87
N ARG A 62 5.03 4.94 23.06
CA ARG A 62 5.99 3.89 23.45
C ARG A 62 7.42 4.36 23.66
N LEU A 63 7.91 5.34 22.89
CA LEU A 63 9.32 5.72 22.88
C LEU A 63 9.62 7.09 23.49
N THR A 64 8.60 7.95 23.70
CA THR A 64 8.80 9.30 24.27
C THR A 64 9.62 9.28 25.56
N THR A 65 9.20 8.50 26.56
CA THR A 65 9.88 8.45 27.87
C THR A 65 11.27 7.83 27.80
N THR A 66 11.43 6.79 26.96
CA THR A 66 12.71 6.11 26.76
C THR A 66 13.73 7.02 26.07
N LEU A 67 13.32 7.71 25.00
CA LEU A 67 14.17 8.65 24.27
C LEU A 67 14.48 9.90 25.09
N GLN A 68 13.51 10.48 25.79
CA GLN A 68 13.76 11.62 26.68
C GLN A 68 14.78 11.28 27.76
N ARG A 69 14.67 10.11 28.39
CA ARG A 69 15.64 9.65 29.41
C ARG A 69 17.04 9.44 28.82
N PHE A 70 17.13 8.81 27.65
CA PHE A 70 18.40 8.54 26.99
C PHE A 70 19.08 9.84 26.51
N LEU A 71 18.35 10.71 25.81
CA LEU A 71 18.87 11.97 25.28
C LEU A 71 19.24 12.94 26.40
N THR A 72 18.47 12.99 27.50
CA THR A 72 18.83 13.78 28.69
C THR A 72 20.14 13.28 29.31
N GLY A 73 20.36 11.96 29.34
CA GLY A 73 21.60 11.36 29.84
C GLY A 73 22.81 11.63 28.95
N VAL A 74 22.64 11.59 27.62
CA VAL A 74 23.73 11.81 26.65
C VAL A 74 24.10 13.29 26.54
N LEU A 75 23.12 14.19 26.58
CA LEU A 75 23.33 15.63 26.44
C LEU A 75 23.59 16.34 27.77
N ASN A 76 23.34 15.67 28.91
CA ASN A 76 23.43 16.21 30.26
C ASN A 76 22.62 17.52 30.46
N ARG A 77 21.48 17.62 29.76
CA ARG A 77 20.48 18.70 29.82
C ARG A 77 19.09 18.12 29.54
N GLU A 78 18.04 18.73 30.06
CA GLU A 78 16.66 18.24 29.90
C GLU A 78 16.27 18.24 28.42
N ALA A 79 16.07 17.05 27.84
CA ALA A 79 15.70 16.90 26.44
C ALA A 79 14.25 16.43 26.32
N LYS A 80 13.43 17.20 25.62
CA LYS A 80 12.06 16.81 25.26
C LYS A 80 12.06 16.16 23.88
N VAL A 81 11.05 15.35 23.63
CA VAL A 81 10.91 14.60 22.38
C VAL A 81 9.47 14.75 21.92
N SER A 82 9.32 15.19 20.68
CA SER A 82 8.05 15.31 19.98
C SER A 82 8.13 14.56 18.67
N PHE A 83 7.05 13.89 18.30
CA PHE A 83 6.94 13.17 17.04
C PHE A 83 6.00 13.93 16.12
N VAL A 84 6.43 14.16 14.90
CA VAL A 84 5.65 14.82 13.86
C VAL A 84 5.58 13.88 12.66
N VAL A 85 4.43 13.86 11.98
CA VAL A 85 4.30 13.09 10.74
C VAL A 85 5.00 13.90 9.66
N CYS A 86 5.99 13.30 9.00
CA CYS A 86 6.46 13.80 7.73
C CYS A 86 5.45 13.35 6.68
N ASP A 87 4.39 14.14 6.54
CA ASP A 87 3.74 14.23 5.24
C ASP A 87 4.79 14.85 4.30
N GLN A 88 4.87 14.38 3.05
CA GLN A 88 5.42 15.29 2.03
C GLN A 88 4.57 16.57 2.15
N GLU A 89 5.24 17.67 2.50
CA GLU A 89 4.65 18.87 3.11
C GLU A 89 3.37 19.35 2.42
N VAL A 90 2.28 19.50 3.18
CA VAL A 90 1.47 20.73 3.19
C VAL A 90 1.02 21.01 4.62
N ASP A 91 1.37 22.20 5.10
CA ASP A 91 1.10 22.75 6.43
C ASP A 91 -0.40 22.79 6.80
N GLU A 92 -0.77 22.14 7.92
CA GLU A 92 -2.03 22.35 8.64
C GLU A 92 -1.86 23.48 9.68
N GLU A 93 -2.05 24.73 9.27
CA GLU A 93 -2.51 25.78 10.17
C GLU A 93 -3.85 26.31 9.63
N ASP A 94 -4.96 25.70 10.07
CA ASP A 94 -6.26 26.36 10.35
C ASP A 94 -7.40 25.34 10.56
N LEU A 95 -7.53 24.82 11.79
CA LEU A 95 -8.80 24.24 12.27
C LEU A 95 -9.07 24.60 13.73
N ALA A 96 -9.24 25.89 14.00
CA ALA A 96 -10.09 26.35 15.10
C ALA A 96 -10.66 27.74 14.78
N GLN A 97 -12.00 27.86 14.89
CA GLN A 97 -12.87 29.05 14.63
C GLN A 97 -13.33 29.13 13.16
N GLU A 98 -14.60 29.24 12.78
CA GLU A 98 -15.88 29.52 13.45
C GLU A 98 -17.04 29.12 12.50
N GLU A 99 -18.20 28.75 13.05
CA GLU A 99 -19.47 28.79 12.30
C GLU A 99 -20.00 30.24 12.29
N ASN A 100 -20.28 30.75 11.08
CA ASN A 100 -21.10 31.92 10.69
C ASN A 100 -20.40 33.30 10.56
N GLN A 101 -20.16 33.77 9.31
CA GLN A 101 -20.95 34.82 8.61
C GLN A 101 -20.22 35.37 7.36
N ASP A 102 -20.95 35.37 6.23
CA ASP A 102 -20.98 36.30 5.08
C ASP A 102 -19.72 36.90 4.40
N GLN A 103 -19.58 36.55 3.11
CA GLN A 103 -19.10 37.29 1.91
C GLN A 103 -18.00 38.37 2.00
N GLU A 104 -16.88 38.16 1.27
CA GLU A 104 -16.36 39.06 0.21
C GLU A 104 -15.23 38.38 -0.61
N ASP A 105 -15.10 38.77 -1.89
CA ASP A 105 -14.31 38.15 -2.96
C ASP A 105 -12.77 38.39 -2.91
N ASN A 106 -12.07 37.49 -3.62
CA ASN A 106 -10.72 37.58 -4.22
C ASN A 106 -9.46 37.45 -3.34
N GLU A 107 -8.80 36.27 -3.44
CA GLU A 107 -7.48 36.15 -4.10
C GLU A 107 -7.23 34.66 -4.45
N GLU A 108 -6.73 34.41 -5.68
CA GLU A 108 -6.43 33.08 -6.20
C GLU A 108 -5.30 32.40 -5.41
N ASN A 109 -5.63 31.59 -4.41
CA ASN A 109 -4.69 30.59 -3.90
C ASN A 109 -4.50 29.49 -4.96
N PRO A 110 -3.26 29.21 -5.41
CA PRO A 110 -3.02 28.12 -6.34
C PRO A 110 -3.38 26.81 -5.63
N ILE A 111 -4.35 26.09 -6.20
CA ILE A 111 -4.73 24.76 -5.74
C ILE A 111 -3.51 23.86 -5.93
N ASP A 112 -2.89 23.43 -4.84
CA ASP A 112 -1.84 22.42 -4.87
C ASP A 112 -2.50 21.07 -5.20
N LEU A 113 -2.14 20.50 -6.35
CA LEU A 113 -2.75 19.28 -6.89
C LEU A 113 -1.80 18.12 -6.63
N ASP A 114 -2.03 17.41 -5.53
CA ASP A 114 -1.24 16.23 -5.19
C ASP A 114 -1.70 14.98 -5.98
N ILE A 115 -0.75 14.27 -6.60
CA ILE A 115 -1.04 13.04 -7.35
C ILE A 115 -1.24 11.90 -6.36
N HIS A 116 -2.50 11.70 -5.95
CA HIS A 116 -2.86 10.71 -4.92
C HIS A 116 -2.52 9.25 -5.31
N TYR A 117 -2.42 8.91 -6.61
CA TYR A 117 -1.97 7.59 -7.07
C TYR A 117 -1.30 7.65 -8.46
N SER A 118 -0.11 7.05 -8.59
CA SER A 118 0.68 7.00 -9.84
C SER A 118 0.23 5.96 -10.87
N SER A 119 -0.81 5.16 -10.58
CA SER A 119 -1.28 4.08 -11.47
C SER A 119 -2.78 3.88 -11.39
N ILE A 120 -3.45 3.64 -12.53
CA ILE A 120 -4.85 3.21 -12.61
C ILE A 120 -5.09 1.98 -11.72
N ARG A 121 -4.11 1.08 -11.64
CA ARG A 121 -4.17 -0.08 -10.75
C ARG A 121 -4.30 0.34 -9.29
N ASN A 122 -3.51 1.32 -8.85
CA ASN A 122 -3.51 1.77 -7.46
C ASN A 122 -4.77 2.58 -7.12
N ILE A 123 -5.34 3.29 -8.09
CA ILE A 123 -6.66 3.93 -7.96
C ILE A 123 -7.75 2.88 -7.72
N LEU A 124 -7.69 1.75 -8.44
CA LEU A 124 -8.64 0.65 -8.26
C LEU A 124 -8.43 -0.12 -6.95
N LEU A 125 -7.16 -0.39 -6.58
CA LEU A 125 -6.82 -1.18 -5.40
C LEU A 125 -6.92 -0.40 -4.10
N GLU A 126 -6.64 0.91 -4.14
CA GLU A 126 -6.49 1.79 -2.98
C GLU A 126 -5.60 1.14 -1.90
N PRO A 127 -4.31 0.84 -2.17
CA PRO A 127 -3.48 -0.04 -1.32
C PRO A 127 -3.32 0.44 0.12
N GLY A 128 -3.47 1.75 0.39
CA GLY A 128 -3.45 2.31 1.75
C GLY A 128 -4.72 2.02 2.56
N ARG A 129 -5.84 1.63 1.92
CA ARG A 129 -7.08 1.28 2.63
C ARG A 129 -7.06 -0.18 3.06
N VAL A 130 -6.64 -0.39 4.31
CA VAL A 130 -6.43 -1.72 4.89
C VAL A 130 -7.23 -1.92 6.18
N VAL A 131 -7.53 -3.18 6.47
CA VAL A 131 -8.09 -3.67 7.73
C VAL A 131 -7.02 -4.52 8.41
N ARG A 132 -6.85 -4.32 9.72
CA ARG A 132 -5.88 -5.09 10.52
C ARG A 132 -6.49 -6.40 11.00
N LEU A 133 -5.82 -7.50 10.71
CA LEU A 133 -6.09 -8.81 11.29
C LEU A 133 -4.95 -9.19 12.23
N PRO A 134 -5.14 -9.16 13.56
CA PRO A 134 -4.14 -9.67 14.50
C PRO A 134 -3.79 -11.13 14.19
N VAL A 135 -2.50 -11.46 14.12
CA VAL A 135 -2.05 -12.83 13.79
C VAL A 135 -2.52 -13.85 14.82
N TYR A 136 -2.68 -13.44 16.08
CA TYR A 136 -3.24 -14.29 17.12
C TYR A 136 -4.65 -14.81 16.77
N ASN A 137 -5.46 -14.05 16.03
CA ASN A 137 -6.78 -14.51 15.58
C ASN A 137 -6.69 -15.76 14.67
N LEU A 138 -5.55 -16.02 14.04
CA LEU A 138 -5.35 -17.26 13.28
C LEU A 138 -5.33 -18.50 14.18
N ARG A 139 -5.01 -18.36 15.48
CA ARG A 139 -5.09 -19.46 16.46
C ARG A 139 -6.53 -19.84 16.78
N TRP A 140 -7.49 -18.95 16.55
CA TRP A 140 -8.91 -19.22 16.73
C TRP A 140 -9.53 -20.00 15.56
N LEU A 141 -8.86 -20.10 14.41
CA LEU A 141 -9.42 -20.75 13.22
C LEU A 141 -9.88 -22.20 13.45
N PRO A 142 -9.13 -23.09 14.14
CA PRO A 142 -9.60 -24.44 14.43
C PRO A 142 -10.87 -24.47 15.28
N TYR A 143 -11.11 -23.45 16.10
CA TYR A 143 -12.22 -23.37 17.05
C TYR A 143 -13.48 -22.80 16.41
N VAL A 144 -13.36 -21.70 15.65
CA VAL A 144 -14.52 -20.93 15.17
C VAL A 144 -14.65 -20.86 13.65
N GLY A 145 -13.62 -21.31 12.92
CA GLY A 145 -13.57 -21.26 11.46
C GLY A 145 -13.38 -19.86 10.88
N SER A 146 -13.11 -19.80 9.57
CA SER A 146 -12.76 -18.56 8.87
C SER A 146 -13.86 -17.51 8.87
N GLN A 147 -15.13 -17.93 8.75
CA GLN A 147 -16.28 -17.01 8.67
C GLN A 147 -16.42 -16.15 9.92
N VAL A 148 -16.19 -16.72 11.10
CA VAL A 148 -16.29 -15.99 12.37
C VAL A 148 -15.16 -14.98 12.47
N ILE A 149 -13.94 -15.32 12.03
CA ILE A 149 -12.81 -14.37 12.03
C ILE A 149 -13.08 -13.17 11.13
N TYR A 150 -13.63 -13.36 9.92
CA TYR A 150 -14.04 -12.25 9.07
C TYR A 150 -15.16 -11.39 9.68
N LEU A 151 -16.09 -11.99 10.43
CA LEU A 151 -17.10 -11.24 11.17
C LEU A 151 -16.50 -10.39 12.30
N VAL A 152 -15.51 -10.94 13.01
CA VAL A 152 -14.77 -10.21 14.04
C VAL A 152 -14.02 -9.03 13.41
N MET A 153 -13.33 -9.25 12.29
CA MET A 153 -12.68 -8.18 11.53
C MET A 153 -13.68 -7.10 11.09
N ALA A 154 -14.83 -7.49 10.56
CA ALA A 154 -15.89 -6.58 10.12
C ALA A 154 -16.40 -5.69 11.27
N LEU A 155 -16.62 -6.27 12.45
CA LEU A 155 -17.07 -5.54 13.63
C LEU A 155 -16.01 -4.54 14.12
N TRP A 156 -14.74 -4.95 14.16
CA TRP A 156 -13.63 -4.06 14.52
C TRP A 156 -13.44 -2.93 13.49
N GLN A 157 -13.59 -3.22 12.20
CA GLN A 157 -13.53 -2.21 11.16
C GLN A 157 -14.65 -1.17 11.30
N GLU A 158 -15.87 -1.61 11.59
CA GLU A 158 -17.00 -0.69 11.80
C GLU A 158 -16.84 0.13 13.09
N TYR A 159 -16.27 -0.45 14.15
CA TYR A 159 -15.89 0.31 15.34
C TYR A 159 -14.85 1.40 15.03
N TYR A 160 -13.83 1.07 14.24
CA TYR A 160 -12.80 2.03 13.81
C TYR A 160 -13.40 3.18 12.97
N LEU A 161 -14.25 2.85 12.01
CA LEU A 161 -14.94 3.85 11.19
C LEU A 161 -15.87 4.74 12.03
N ALA A 162 -16.56 4.17 13.01
CA ALA A 162 -17.45 4.93 13.91
C ALA A 162 -16.69 5.84 14.89
N SER A 163 -15.48 5.48 15.28
CA SER A 163 -14.62 6.26 16.18
C SER A 163 -13.79 7.33 15.47
N SER A 164 -13.90 7.44 14.13
CA SER A 164 -13.11 8.38 13.30
C SER A 164 -11.60 8.27 13.55
N GLY A 165 -11.11 7.09 13.90
CA GLY A 165 -9.70 6.85 14.23
C GLY A 165 -9.22 7.47 15.56
N LYS A 166 -10.08 8.17 16.33
CA LYS A 166 -9.70 8.72 17.63
C LYS A 166 -9.44 7.61 18.64
N GLY A 167 -8.42 7.81 19.50
CA GLY A 167 -8.01 6.87 20.53
C GLY A 167 -9.17 6.31 21.37
N ARG A 168 -9.05 5.04 21.76
CA ARG A 168 -10.10 4.25 22.41
C ARG A 168 -10.58 4.93 23.70
N LYS A 169 -11.84 5.41 23.72
CA LYS A 169 -12.49 5.91 24.95
C LYS A 169 -13.43 4.85 25.52
N GLY A 170 -12.95 4.08 26.50
CA GLY A 170 -13.77 3.17 27.32
C GLY A 170 -14.34 1.96 26.56
N SER A 171 -15.53 1.47 26.96
CA SER A 171 -16.13 0.22 26.48
C SER A 171 -16.25 0.19 24.94
N CYS A 172 -15.65 -0.82 24.29
CA CYS A 172 -15.64 -1.03 22.83
C CYS A 172 -17.02 -1.38 22.28
N LYS A 173 -17.94 -0.42 22.28
CA LYS A 173 -19.32 -0.58 21.82
C LYS A 173 -19.46 0.01 20.42
N VAL A 174 -20.07 -0.76 19.52
CA VAL A 174 -20.37 -0.34 18.15
C VAL A 174 -21.86 -0.52 17.85
N SER A 175 -22.47 0.49 17.24
CA SER A 175 -23.83 0.39 16.71
C SER A 175 -23.78 0.36 15.19
N VAL A 176 -24.18 -0.77 14.60
CA VAL A 176 -24.00 -1.01 13.17
C VAL A 176 -25.14 -1.81 12.56
N ARG A 177 -25.43 -1.53 11.30
CA ARG A 177 -26.40 -2.27 10.50
C ARG A 177 -25.80 -3.60 10.05
N ALA A 178 -26.60 -4.66 10.10
CA ALA A 178 -26.16 -6.01 9.72
C ALA A 178 -25.60 -6.07 8.29
N GLU A 179 -26.14 -5.25 7.38
CA GLU A 179 -25.71 -5.14 5.99
C GLU A 179 -24.24 -4.73 5.85
N ARG A 180 -23.78 -3.77 6.67
CA ARG A 180 -22.36 -3.33 6.64
C ARG A 180 -21.43 -4.43 7.13
N ILE A 181 -21.79 -5.12 8.22
CA ILE A 181 -21.01 -6.25 8.72
C ILE A 181 -20.93 -7.35 7.65
N CYS A 182 -22.06 -7.68 7.02
CA CYS A 182 -22.13 -8.70 5.96
C CYS A 182 -21.24 -8.34 4.77
N GLN A 183 -21.18 -7.06 4.39
CA GLN A 183 -20.35 -6.58 3.29
C GLN A 183 -18.86 -6.80 3.57
N TRP A 184 -18.40 -6.44 4.77
CA TRP A 184 -17.00 -6.65 5.17
C TRP A 184 -16.63 -8.13 5.34
N ALA A 185 -17.57 -8.94 5.83
CA ALA A 185 -17.34 -10.35 6.09
C ALA A 185 -17.56 -11.24 4.84
N GLY A 186 -18.05 -10.69 3.74
CA GLY A 186 -18.33 -11.42 2.50
C GLY A 186 -19.39 -12.53 2.67
N ILE A 187 -20.38 -12.32 3.54
CA ILE A 187 -21.45 -13.31 3.80
C ILE A 187 -22.83 -12.72 3.57
N SER A 188 -23.81 -13.58 3.29
CA SER A 188 -25.21 -13.17 3.20
C SER A 188 -25.82 -12.87 4.57
N ARG A 189 -26.85 -12.02 4.59
CA ARG A 189 -27.65 -11.72 5.79
C ARG A 189 -28.20 -12.99 6.47
N ALA A 190 -28.59 -13.99 5.68
CA ALA A 190 -29.09 -15.26 6.19
C ALA A 190 -27.99 -16.11 6.87
N GLN A 191 -26.75 -16.04 6.39
CA GLN A 191 -25.61 -16.68 7.07
C GLN A 191 -25.28 -15.94 8.37
N PHE A 192 -25.25 -14.61 8.34
CA PHE A 192 -25.00 -13.78 9.51
C PHE A 192 -25.95 -14.10 10.67
N PHE A 193 -27.27 -14.11 10.41
CA PHE A 193 -28.24 -14.42 11.48
C PHE A 193 -28.20 -15.88 11.93
N ARG A 194 -27.83 -16.84 11.06
CA ARG A 194 -27.60 -18.23 11.47
C ARG A 194 -26.43 -18.34 12.46
N ILE A 195 -25.32 -17.64 12.18
CA ILE A 195 -24.14 -17.61 13.06
C ILE A 195 -24.47 -16.95 14.40
N LEU A 196 -25.36 -15.95 14.42
CA LEU A 196 -25.82 -15.27 15.63
C LEU A 196 -26.83 -16.05 16.49
N GLN A 197 -27.55 -17.03 15.93
CA GLN A 197 -28.67 -17.72 16.61
C GLN A 197 -28.24 -18.94 17.44
N THR A 198 -27.15 -19.62 17.10
CA THR A 198 -26.58 -20.70 17.91
C THR A 198 -25.93 -20.13 19.17
N VAL A 199 -25.54 -20.98 20.14
CA VAL A 199 -24.52 -20.60 21.15
C VAL A 199 -23.29 -20.15 20.36
N SER A 200 -23.24 -18.85 20.05
CA SER A 200 -22.55 -18.42 18.84
C SER A 200 -21.07 -18.49 19.10
N SER A 201 -20.31 -19.11 18.21
CA SER A 201 -18.84 -19.02 18.22
C SER A 201 -18.35 -17.57 18.19
N LEU A 202 -19.20 -16.65 17.73
CA LEU A 202 -18.97 -15.20 17.79
C LEU A 202 -18.99 -14.65 19.24
N GLY A 203 -19.65 -15.34 20.17
CA GLY A 203 -19.75 -14.98 21.59
C GLY A 203 -18.41 -14.94 22.33
N TRP A 204 -17.38 -15.57 21.79
CA TRP A 204 -16.00 -15.49 22.31
C TRP A 204 -15.39 -14.10 22.10
N PHE A 205 -15.90 -13.33 21.13
CA PHE A 205 -15.34 -12.04 20.70
C PHE A 205 -16.29 -10.87 20.92
N THR A 206 -17.59 -11.11 21.05
CA THR A 206 -18.55 -10.04 21.22
C THR A 206 -19.81 -10.48 21.93
N ARG A 207 -20.47 -9.52 22.57
CA ARG A 207 -21.80 -9.66 23.13
C ARG A 207 -22.75 -8.68 22.46
N LYS A 208 -23.88 -9.20 22.00
CA LYS A 208 -24.98 -8.37 21.51
C LYS A 208 -25.64 -7.64 22.69
N ILE A 209 -25.78 -6.33 22.58
CA ILE A 209 -26.54 -5.48 23.50
C ILE A 209 -27.94 -5.27 22.89
N ASP A 210 -28.97 -5.15 23.73
CA ASP A 210 -30.34 -4.92 23.27
C ASP A 210 -30.46 -3.71 22.34
N THR A 211 -31.30 -3.89 21.32
CA THR A 211 -31.61 -2.88 20.30
C THR A 211 -32.83 -2.06 20.71
N ASP A 212 -32.68 -0.74 20.81
CA ASP A 212 -33.80 0.19 20.96
C ASP A 212 -34.64 0.20 19.67
N HIS A 213 -35.95 0.45 19.71
CA HIS A 213 -36.72 0.67 18.49
C HIS A 213 -36.67 2.15 18.10
N GLU A 214 -36.22 2.47 16.89
CA GLU A 214 -36.34 3.83 16.36
C GLU A 214 -37.71 3.99 15.70
N VAL A 215 -38.42 5.08 15.99
CA VAL A 215 -39.66 5.42 15.29
C VAL A 215 -39.30 6.38 14.15
N ASP A 216 -39.68 6.03 12.93
CA ASP A 216 -39.50 6.93 11.78
C ASP A 216 -40.36 8.18 11.98
N LYS A 217 -39.71 9.34 12.14
CA LYS A 217 -40.36 10.63 12.39
C LYS A 217 -41.33 11.05 11.28
N ARG A 218 -41.18 10.53 10.06
CA ARG A 218 -42.06 10.86 8.92
C ARG A 218 -43.24 9.91 8.74
N SER A 219 -43.06 8.62 9.03
CA SER A 219 -44.08 7.59 8.77
C SER A 219 -44.76 7.05 10.03
N GLY A 220 -44.26 7.37 11.22
CA GLY A 220 -44.73 6.83 12.50
C GLY A 220 -44.52 5.33 12.65
N ARG A 221 -43.86 4.67 11.69
CA ARG A 221 -43.60 3.22 11.72
C ARG A 221 -42.34 2.92 12.52
N ALA A 222 -42.40 1.84 13.28
CA ALA A 222 -41.22 1.31 13.95
C ALA A 222 -40.18 0.87 12.90
N LYS A 223 -39.04 1.55 12.88
CA LYS A 223 -37.86 1.18 12.11
C LYS A 223 -36.95 0.37 13.02
N LYS A 224 -36.49 -0.80 12.55
CA LYS A 224 -35.52 -1.59 13.29
C LYS A 224 -34.21 -0.80 13.38
N SER A 225 -33.74 -0.52 14.59
CA SER A 225 -32.49 0.19 14.80
C SER A 225 -31.27 -0.68 14.44
N SER A 226 -30.12 -0.02 14.36
CA SER A 226 -28.82 -0.68 14.25
C SER A 226 -28.56 -1.58 15.48
N ASN A 227 -28.04 -2.78 15.24
CA ASN A 227 -27.65 -3.68 16.32
C ASN A 227 -26.48 -3.06 17.10
N LYS A 228 -26.53 -3.15 18.44
CA LYS A 228 -25.44 -2.73 19.32
C LYS A 228 -24.63 -3.95 19.74
N TYR A 229 -23.31 -3.87 19.62
CA TYR A 229 -22.37 -4.93 19.99
C TYR A 229 -21.31 -4.36 20.93
N GLU A 230 -20.97 -5.12 21.96
CA GLU A 230 -19.78 -4.93 22.77
C GLU A 230 -18.70 -5.87 22.26
N LEU A 231 -17.55 -5.33 21.88
CA LEU A 231 -16.41 -6.08 21.37
C LEU A 231 -15.44 -6.37 22.51
N TYR A 232 -14.91 -7.58 22.50
CA TYR A 232 -13.92 -8.04 23.47
C TYR A 232 -12.53 -7.96 22.87
N GLU A 233 -11.60 -7.43 23.64
CA GLU A 233 -10.21 -7.31 23.22
C GLU A 233 -9.51 -8.65 23.43
N SER A 234 -8.81 -9.11 22.38
CA SER A 234 -7.77 -10.13 22.45
C SER A 234 -8.12 -11.37 23.31
N PRO A 235 -9.27 -12.05 23.07
CA PRO A 235 -9.61 -13.27 23.82
C PRO A 235 -8.59 -14.38 23.57
N LEU A 236 -8.13 -15.06 24.63
CA LEU A 236 -7.34 -16.28 24.52
C LEU A 236 -8.22 -17.46 24.08
N THR A 237 -7.67 -18.33 23.23
CA THR A 237 -8.33 -19.62 22.98
C THR A 237 -8.40 -20.43 24.28
N PRO A 238 -9.42 -21.28 24.49
CA PRO A 238 -9.47 -22.11 25.70
C PRO A 238 -8.27 -23.04 25.85
N GLY A 239 -7.67 -23.47 24.72
CA GLY A 239 -6.44 -24.26 24.73
C GLY A 239 -5.24 -23.45 25.21
N ASP A 240 -5.05 -22.25 24.67
CA ASP A 240 -3.93 -21.38 25.04
C ASP A 240 -4.06 -20.85 26.47
N ALA A 241 -5.28 -20.63 26.97
CA ALA A 241 -5.52 -20.28 28.36
C ALA A 241 -5.05 -21.40 29.32
N GLU A 242 -5.31 -22.66 28.97
CA GLU A 242 -4.85 -23.82 29.75
C GLU A 242 -3.34 -24.02 29.64
N ASP A 243 -2.76 -23.81 28.46
CA ASP A 243 -1.31 -23.87 28.23
C ASP A 243 -0.58 -22.81 29.09
N LEU A 244 -1.05 -21.56 29.06
CA LEU A 244 -0.53 -20.47 29.89
C LEU A 244 -0.68 -20.80 31.38
N LYS A 245 -1.85 -21.31 31.79
CA LYS A 245 -2.11 -21.70 33.17
C LYS A 245 -1.13 -22.76 33.65
N THR A 246 -0.91 -23.79 32.84
CA THR A 246 0.02 -24.89 33.12
C THR A 246 1.44 -24.38 33.24
N PHE A 247 1.87 -23.51 32.32
CA PHE A 247 3.21 -22.91 32.33
C PHE A 247 3.44 -22.09 33.61
N LEU A 248 2.50 -21.20 33.96
CA LEU A 248 2.66 -20.33 35.13
C LEU A 248 2.63 -21.11 36.46
N LEU A 249 1.80 -22.15 36.57
CA LEU A 249 1.79 -23.04 37.73
C LEU A 249 3.11 -23.80 37.88
N ALA A 250 3.67 -24.32 36.79
CA ALA A 250 4.96 -25.02 36.81
C ALA A 250 6.13 -24.13 37.26
N HIS A 251 6.02 -22.82 37.07
CA HIS A 251 7.03 -21.83 37.47
C HIS A 251 6.68 -21.09 38.78
N GLY A 252 5.76 -21.65 39.58
CA GLY A 252 5.53 -21.18 40.95
C GLY A 252 4.83 -19.82 41.05
N ILE A 253 3.89 -19.50 40.15
CA ILE A 253 3.13 -18.23 40.20
C ILE A 253 2.39 -18.03 41.52
N GLN A 254 2.01 -19.10 42.22
CA GLN A 254 1.32 -19.00 43.52
C GLN A 254 2.25 -18.56 44.66
N ASP A 255 3.53 -18.92 44.58
CA ASP A 255 4.53 -18.59 45.61
C ASP A 255 5.28 -17.29 45.28
N SER A 256 5.62 -17.09 44.00
CA SER A 256 6.40 -15.93 43.53
C SER A 256 5.85 -15.38 42.20
N PRO A 257 4.70 -14.66 42.23
CA PRO A 257 4.03 -14.19 41.02
C PRO A 257 4.91 -13.32 40.11
N LEU A 258 5.69 -12.40 40.67
CA LEU A 258 6.54 -11.48 39.91
C LEU A 258 7.63 -12.23 39.12
N SER A 259 8.32 -13.16 39.79
CA SER A 259 9.38 -13.98 39.18
C SER A 259 8.82 -14.88 38.07
N ALA A 260 7.67 -15.51 38.31
CA ALA A 260 7.01 -16.35 37.31
C ALA A 260 6.60 -15.55 36.05
N LEU A 261 6.07 -14.34 36.22
CA LEU A 261 5.70 -13.46 35.11
C LEU A 261 6.93 -12.94 34.35
N GLN A 262 8.00 -12.54 35.05
CA GLN A 262 9.25 -12.14 34.40
C GLN A 262 9.87 -13.28 33.58
N LEU A 263 9.81 -14.52 34.09
CA LEU A 263 10.25 -15.69 33.36
C LEU A 263 9.39 -15.91 32.11
N ALA A 264 8.06 -15.85 32.23
CA ALA A 264 7.14 -15.97 31.11
C ALA A 264 7.35 -14.88 30.04
N ILE A 265 7.61 -13.64 30.45
CA ILE A 265 7.92 -12.54 29.53
C ILE A 265 9.22 -12.79 28.77
N ASN A 266 10.19 -13.49 29.34
CA ASN A 266 11.46 -13.78 28.67
C ASN A 266 11.44 -15.08 27.85
N ALA A 267 10.51 -16.00 28.15
CA ALA A 267 10.36 -17.28 27.47
C ALA A 267 9.93 -17.13 26.00
N ASN A 268 10.30 -18.09 25.17
CA ASN A 268 9.80 -18.13 23.79
C ASN A 268 8.30 -18.45 23.80
N PRO A 269 7.44 -17.79 23.00
CA PRO A 269 6.01 -18.14 22.95
C PRO A 269 5.72 -19.63 22.68
N LYS A 270 6.63 -20.35 22.01
CA LYS A 270 6.56 -21.81 21.79
C LYS A 270 6.77 -22.65 23.03
N GLU A 271 7.37 -22.10 24.08
CA GLU A 271 7.54 -22.75 25.39
C GLU A 271 6.29 -22.57 26.25
N ILE A 272 5.46 -21.57 25.94
CA ILE A 272 4.21 -21.26 26.66
C ILE A 272 3.03 -21.93 25.96
N PHE A 273 2.85 -21.69 24.65
CA PHE A 273 1.74 -22.22 23.87
C PHE A 273 2.14 -23.42 23.02
N GLN A 274 1.18 -24.31 22.74
CA GLN A 274 1.38 -25.42 21.83
C GLN A 274 1.47 -24.97 20.35
N TYR A 275 2.40 -25.58 19.60
CA TYR A 275 2.55 -25.43 18.15
C TYR A 275 2.70 -26.80 17.46
N PRO A 276 1.90 -27.12 16.42
CA PRO A 276 0.75 -26.35 15.90
C PRO A 276 -0.34 -26.12 16.95
N VAL A 277 -1.23 -25.16 16.68
CA VAL A 277 -2.33 -24.79 17.59
C VAL A 277 -3.15 -26.01 17.98
N ARG A 278 -3.50 -26.10 19.26
CA ARG A 278 -4.33 -27.16 19.82
C ARG A 278 -5.69 -27.22 19.10
N GLN A 279 -6.14 -28.43 18.78
CA GLN A 279 -7.48 -28.63 18.22
C GLN A 279 -8.55 -28.53 19.33
N PRO A 280 -9.77 -28.06 19.02
CA PRO A 280 -10.86 -28.03 20.00
C PRO A 280 -11.17 -29.43 20.51
N SER A 281 -11.50 -29.54 21.80
CA SER A 281 -12.02 -30.79 22.37
C SER A 281 -13.42 -31.10 21.82
N GLU A 282 -13.86 -32.36 21.90
CA GLU A 282 -15.19 -32.77 21.43
C GLU A 282 -16.33 -31.97 22.11
N ASP A 283 -16.12 -31.57 23.37
CA ASP A 283 -17.08 -30.79 24.15
C ASP A 283 -17.01 -29.27 23.91
N PHE A 284 -16.07 -28.77 23.09
CA PHE A 284 -15.95 -27.34 22.80
C PHE A 284 -17.27 -26.74 22.28
N SER A 285 -17.99 -27.48 21.44
CA SER A 285 -19.29 -27.06 20.89
C SER A 285 -20.39 -26.85 21.95
N LYS A 286 -20.23 -27.44 23.14
CA LYS A 286 -21.16 -27.32 24.27
C LYS A 286 -20.72 -26.23 25.26
N MET A 287 -19.49 -25.71 25.13
CA MET A 287 -18.98 -24.67 26.03
C MET A 287 -19.73 -23.36 25.82
N ILE A 288 -20.03 -22.68 26.94
CA ILE A 288 -20.56 -21.33 26.90
C ILE A 288 -19.40 -20.38 26.62
N PRO A 289 -19.43 -19.57 25.54
CA PRO A 289 -18.38 -18.62 25.24
C PRO A 289 -18.14 -17.66 26.40
N ARG A 290 -16.89 -17.54 26.83
CA ARG A 290 -16.46 -16.61 27.87
C ARG A 290 -15.22 -15.87 27.40
N HIS A 291 -15.27 -14.54 27.46
CA HIS A 291 -14.07 -13.74 27.25
C HIS A 291 -13.08 -14.01 28.39
N GLN A 292 -11.88 -14.45 28.03
CA GLN A 292 -10.78 -14.70 28.96
C GLN A 292 -9.51 -14.08 28.38
N THR A 293 -8.90 -13.19 29.14
CA THR A 293 -7.62 -12.53 28.82
C THR A 293 -6.45 -13.16 29.57
N VAL A 294 -5.22 -12.81 29.19
CA VAL A 294 -4.01 -13.17 29.95
C VAL A 294 -4.12 -12.67 31.40
N GLN A 295 -4.63 -11.46 31.59
CA GLN A 295 -4.87 -10.85 32.90
C GLN A 295 -5.90 -11.66 33.71
N ASP A 296 -6.96 -12.17 33.07
CA ASP A 296 -7.95 -13.00 33.76
C ASP A 296 -7.35 -14.33 34.24
N VAL A 297 -6.51 -14.98 33.42
CA VAL A 297 -5.80 -16.22 33.78
C VAL A 297 -4.85 -15.97 34.96
N ILE A 298 -4.04 -14.91 34.91
CA ILE A 298 -3.12 -14.54 35.99
C ILE A 298 -3.90 -14.21 37.27
N ARG A 299 -4.99 -13.44 37.16
CA ARG A 299 -5.84 -13.08 38.30
C ARG A 299 -6.48 -14.30 38.97
N GLU A 300 -6.89 -15.30 38.18
CA GLU A 300 -7.41 -16.57 38.71
C GLU A 300 -6.34 -17.33 39.50
N LEU A 301 -5.11 -17.38 38.99
CA LEU A 301 -4.00 -18.12 39.62
C LEU A 301 -3.46 -17.45 40.88
N VAL A 302 -3.39 -16.13 40.89
CA VAL A 302 -2.89 -15.32 42.02
C VAL A 302 -3.97 -15.14 43.09
N GLY A 303 -5.25 -15.21 42.72
CA GLY A 303 -6.38 -15.16 43.66
C GLY A 303 -6.76 -13.76 44.15
N HIS A 304 -6.07 -12.69 43.70
CA HIS A 304 -6.40 -11.31 44.01
C HIS A 304 -6.29 -10.40 42.78
N ARG A 305 -6.78 -9.16 42.88
CA ARG A 305 -6.67 -8.18 41.78
C ARG A 305 -5.22 -7.86 41.46
N LEU A 306 -4.91 -7.75 40.17
CA LEU A 306 -3.60 -7.33 39.69
C LEU A 306 -3.46 -5.81 39.91
N ASN A 307 -2.41 -5.39 40.60
CA ASN A 307 -2.14 -3.98 40.88
C ASN A 307 -0.62 -3.69 40.83
N GLY A 308 -0.27 -2.42 40.59
CA GLY A 308 1.12 -1.97 40.54
C GLY A 308 1.95 -2.76 39.53
N GLU A 309 3.12 -3.21 39.97
CA GLU A 309 4.09 -3.95 39.15
C GLU A 309 3.51 -5.24 38.55
N LEU A 310 2.68 -5.96 39.31
CA LEU A 310 2.10 -7.22 38.86
C LEU A 310 1.08 -7.02 37.72
N GLY A 311 0.36 -5.89 37.73
CA GLY A 311 -0.49 -5.48 36.61
C GLY A 311 0.34 -5.16 35.36
N ASN A 312 1.40 -4.36 35.52
CA ASN A 312 2.28 -4.00 34.41
C ASN A 312 2.95 -5.22 33.76
N LEU A 313 3.41 -6.20 34.56
CA LEU A 313 3.99 -7.43 34.03
C LEU A 313 2.94 -8.29 33.31
N ALA A 314 1.70 -8.33 33.81
CA ALA A 314 0.61 -9.02 33.13
C ALA A 314 0.28 -8.38 31.78
N ASP A 315 0.29 -7.04 31.69
CA ASP A 315 0.09 -6.31 30.45
C ASP A 315 1.24 -6.54 29.46
N GLN A 316 2.49 -6.52 29.92
CA GLN A 316 3.66 -6.85 29.10
C GLN A 316 3.60 -8.29 28.55
N LEU A 317 3.14 -9.25 29.36
CA LEU A 317 2.96 -10.62 28.93
C LEU A 317 1.82 -10.75 27.91
N ALA A 318 0.69 -10.07 28.14
CA ALA A 318 -0.43 -10.03 27.21
C ALA A 318 -0.03 -9.42 25.86
N ASP A 319 0.74 -8.34 25.92
CA ASP A 319 1.35 -7.70 24.77
C ASP A 319 2.25 -8.66 23.99
N ARG A 320 3.17 -9.36 24.65
CA ARG A 320 4.05 -10.32 23.98
C ARG A 320 3.30 -11.50 23.36
N LEU A 321 2.23 -11.99 23.98
CA LEU A 321 1.54 -13.22 23.57
C LEU A 321 0.39 -13.00 22.58
N VAL A 322 -0.32 -11.88 22.71
CA VAL A 322 -1.61 -11.67 22.02
C VAL A 322 -1.70 -10.31 21.34
N THR A 323 -1.14 -9.24 21.94
CA THR A 323 -1.51 -7.86 21.58
C THR A 323 -0.44 -7.08 20.77
N GLN A 324 0.85 -7.43 20.80
CA GLN A 324 1.92 -6.69 20.10
C GLN A 324 2.43 -7.38 18.82
N GLY A 325 2.55 -6.55 17.77
CA GLY A 325 3.54 -6.70 16.69
C GLY A 325 3.01 -7.27 15.38
N ASP A 326 2.38 -8.43 15.44
CA ASP A 326 2.11 -9.20 14.22
C ASP A 326 0.64 -9.07 13.79
N PHE A 327 0.43 -8.34 12.69
CA PHE A 327 -0.86 -8.23 12.03
C PHE A 327 -0.73 -8.44 10.52
N ILE A 328 -1.78 -8.99 9.94
CA ILE A 328 -1.94 -9.08 8.49
C ILE A 328 -2.74 -7.85 8.06
N LEU A 329 -2.19 -7.08 7.14
CA LEU A 329 -2.92 -6.00 6.47
C LEU A 329 -3.73 -6.59 5.32
N VAL A 330 -5.06 -6.49 5.44
CA VAL A 330 -5.99 -6.97 4.41
C VAL A 330 -6.60 -5.77 3.71
N THR A 331 -6.40 -5.62 2.40
CA THR A 331 -6.94 -4.48 1.66
C THR A 331 -8.46 -4.49 1.65
N TRP A 332 -9.06 -3.30 1.57
CA TRP A 332 -10.50 -3.16 1.34
C TRP A 332 -10.91 -3.84 0.04
N TYR A 333 -10.05 -3.76 -0.97
CA TYR A 333 -10.26 -4.40 -2.25
C TYR A 333 -10.42 -5.92 -2.12
N PHE A 334 -9.54 -6.58 -1.37
CA PHE A 334 -9.62 -8.01 -1.12
C PHE A 334 -10.93 -8.38 -0.41
N LEU A 335 -11.31 -7.65 0.64
CA LEU A 335 -12.53 -7.93 1.40
C LEU A 335 -13.82 -7.68 0.60
N LYS A 336 -13.86 -6.65 -0.24
CA LYS A 336 -15.06 -6.28 -1.00
C LYS A 336 -15.24 -7.07 -2.29
N HIS A 337 -14.15 -7.44 -2.96
CA HIS A 337 -14.22 -8.07 -4.28
C HIS A 337 -13.79 -9.54 -4.25
N TRP A 338 -12.66 -9.87 -3.63
CA TRP A 338 -12.13 -11.25 -3.66
C TRP A 338 -12.81 -12.18 -2.66
N LEU A 339 -13.03 -11.73 -1.43
CA LEU A 339 -13.63 -12.55 -0.37
C LEU A 339 -15.02 -13.12 -0.76
N PRO A 340 -15.95 -12.35 -1.35
CA PRO A 340 -17.25 -12.90 -1.78
C PRO A 340 -17.14 -13.96 -2.88
N MET A 341 -16.13 -13.87 -3.75
CA MET A 341 -15.93 -14.82 -4.86
C MET A 341 -15.22 -16.10 -4.43
N LEU A 342 -14.21 -15.98 -3.56
CA LEU A 342 -13.43 -17.12 -3.04
C LEU A 342 -14.17 -17.87 -1.93
N GLY A 343 -14.96 -17.14 -1.14
CA GLY A 343 -15.50 -17.62 0.13
C GLY A 343 -14.46 -17.56 1.26
N ALA A 344 -14.95 -17.58 2.50
CA ALA A 344 -14.14 -17.33 3.69
C ALA A 344 -12.94 -18.27 3.84
N ASP A 345 -13.11 -19.57 3.59
CA ASP A 345 -12.04 -20.55 3.86
C ASP A 345 -10.88 -20.45 2.87
N ALA A 346 -11.17 -20.33 1.56
CA ALA A 346 -10.14 -20.16 0.54
C ALA A 346 -9.46 -18.78 0.67
N ALA A 347 -10.23 -17.73 0.99
CA ALA A 347 -9.66 -16.41 1.24
C ALA A 347 -8.73 -16.41 2.47
N MET A 348 -9.14 -17.05 3.58
CA MET A 348 -8.30 -17.17 4.78
C MET A 348 -7.04 -18.03 4.53
N PHE A 349 -7.14 -19.06 3.70
CA PHE A 349 -5.97 -19.84 3.27
C PHE A 349 -4.92 -18.96 2.58
N ILE A 350 -5.33 -18.03 1.70
CA ILE A 350 -4.43 -17.04 1.09
C ILE A 350 -3.78 -16.15 2.16
N LEU A 351 -4.55 -15.64 3.13
CA LEU A 351 -4.01 -14.77 4.18
C LEU A 351 -3.00 -15.51 5.07
N ILE A 352 -3.25 -16.78 5.40
CA ILE A 352 -2.31 -17.63 6.15
C ILE A 352 -0.99 -17.78 5.37
N LEU A 353 -1.07 -18.05 4.07
CA LEU A 353 0.11 -18.22 3.24
C LEU A 353 0.89 -16.91 3.10
N ARG A 354 0.21 -15.78 2.90
CA ARG A 354 0.84 -14.44 2.87
C ARG A 354 1.55 -14.10 4.17
N ASN A 355 0.98 -14.51 5.32
CA ASN A 355 1.62 -14.33 6.62
C ASN A 355 2.90 -15.16 6.80
N LEU A 356 3.08 -16.22 6.02
CA LEU A 356 4.30 -17.04 6.04
C LEU A 356 5.33 -16.59 5.00
N SER A 357 4.97 -15.63 4.15
CA SER A 357 5.86 -14.97 3.20
C SER A 357 6.51 -13.74 3.86
N TYR A 358 7.75 -13.43 3.49
CA TYR A 358 8.41 -12.20 3.95
C TYR A 358 9.30 -11.61 2.85
N PHE A 359 9.65 -10.35 3.03
CA PHE A 359 10.69 -9.67 2.25
C PHE A 359 11.77 -9.21 3.23
N ASN A 360 13.00 -9.57 2.93
CA ASN A 360 14.16 -9.08 3.65
C ASN A 360 14.72 -7.87 2.88
N ASP A 361 14.61 -6.68 3.48
CA ASP A 361 15.03 -5.41 2.88
C ASP A 361 16.56 -5.33 2.72
N GLU A 362 17.32 -5.91 3.65
CA GLU A 362 18.78 -5.88 3.60
C GLU A 362 19.38 -6.83 2.56
N THR A 363 18.77 -8.00 2.36
CA THR A 363 19.26 -8.98 1.38
C THR A 363 18.54 -8.91 0.04
N GLY A 364 17.40 -8.20 -0.03
CA GLY A 364 16.47 -8.24 -1.16
C GLY A 364 15.75 -9.58 -1.31
N GLU A 365 15.90 -10.52 -0.37
CA GLU A 365 15.30 -11.85 -0.46
C GLU A 365 13.78 -11.75 -0.33
N ILE A 366 13.07 -12.10 -1.40
CA ILE A 366 11.63 -12.28 -1.39
C ILE A 366 11.36 -13.76 -1.16
N ARG A 367 10.81 -14.09 0.01
CA ARG A 367 10.31 -15.43 0.30
C ARG A 367 8.81 -15.48 0.00
N ASP A 368 8.48 -15.80 -1.24
CA ASP A 368 7.11 -16.04 -1.72
C ASP A 368 6.76 -17.54 -1.79
N GLU A 369 7.74 -18.42 -1.51
CA GLU A 369 7.54 -19.87 -1.43
C GLU A 369 7.46 -20.40 0.00
N VAL A 370 6.37 -21.11 0.30
CA VAL A 370 6.02 -21.56 1.65
C VAL A 370 5.80 -23.07 1.67
N TRP A 371 6.43 -23.75 2.63
CA TRP A 371 6.16 -25.15 2.93
C TRP A 371 5.07 -25.26 4.00
N MET A 372 4.11 -26.16 3.78
CA MET A 372 3.14 -26.58 4.78
C MET A 372 3.24 -28.09 5.00
N ASP A 373 3.63 -28.48 6.21
CA ASP A 373 3.73 -29.88 6.61
C ASP A 373 2.33 -30.45 6.98
N GLY A 374 2.14 -31.76 6.79
CA GLY A 374 0.91 -32.47 7.17
C GLY A 374 -0.23 -32.42 6.13
N GLY A 375 0.07 -31.93 4.93
CA GLY A 375 -0.77 -32.12 3.75
C GLY A 375 -2.10 -31.36 3.82
N TYR A 376 -3.13 -31.91 3.17
CA TYR A 376 -4.46 -31.28 3.18
C TYR A 376 -5.15 -31.38 4.54
N GLU A 377 -4.82 -32.39 5.34
CA GLU A 377 -5.38 -32.58 6.68
C GLU A 377 -4.92 -31.50 7.64
N ALA A 378 -3.62 -31.18 7.66
CA ALA A 378 -3.11 -30.08 8.47
C ALA A 378 -3.70 -28.72 8.06
N ILE A 379 -3.88 -28.47 6.76
CA ILE A 379 -4.52 -27.23 6.27
C ILE A 379 -5.97 -27.16 6.73
N ALA A 380 -6.72 -28.27 6.61
CA ALA A 380 -8.11 -28.34 7.03
C ALA A 380 -8.26 -28.13 8.55
N ASN A 381 -7.45 -28.82 9.35
CA ASN A 381 -7.42 -28.68 10.80
C ASN A 381 -7.06 -27.25 11.23
N ARG A 382 -6.13 -26.59 10.51
CA ARG A 382 -5.76 -25.19 10.78
C ARG A 382 -6.90 -24.22 10.48
N LEU A 383 -7.73 -24.49 9.47
CA LEU A 383 -8.86 -23.65 9.07
C LEU A 383 -10.17 -23.98 9.80
N GLY A 384 -10.19 -25.02 10.64
CA GLY A 384 -11.42 -25.51 11.29
C GLY A 384 -12.37 -26.21 10.31
N ILE A 385 -11.84 -26.85 9.26
CA ILE A 385 -12.62 -27.56 8.24
C ILE A 385 -12.67 -29.05 8.58
N ASN A 386 -13.86 -29.57 8.83
CA ASN A 386 -14.06 -30.98 9.21
C ASN A 386 -13.67 -32.00 8.12
N ASN A 387 -13.75 -31.61 6.84
CA ASN A 387 -13.49 -32.52 5.72
C ASN A 387 -12.27 -32.05 4.88
N PRO A 388 -11.10 -32.69 5.02
CA PRO A 388 -9.89 -32.34 4.28
C PRO A 388 -10.03 -32.40 2.74
N ARG A 389 -11.03 -33.14 2.23
CA ARG A 389 -11.30 -33.20 0.79
C ARG A 389 -11.76 -31.85 0.23
N VAL A 390 -12.30 -30.96 1.06
CA VAL A 390 -12.68 -29.60 0.64
C VAL A 390 -11.43 -28.85 0.19
N VAL A 391 -10.35 -28.89 0.98
CA VAL A 391 -9.06 -28.27 0.65
C VAL A 391 -8.45 -28.93 -0.59
N ALA A 392 -8.54 -30.27 -0.70
CA ALA A 392 -8.04 -30.99 -1.86
C ALA A 392 -8.73 -30.57 -3.17
N ASN A 393 -9.99 -30.12 -3.12
CA ASN A 393 -10.73 -29.66 -4.30
C ASN A 393 -10.36 -28.23 -4.73
N TRP A 394 -9.69 -27.45 -3.88
CA TRP A 394 -9.26 -26.09 -4.22
C TRP A 394 -8.06 -26.06 -5.16
N LEU A 395 -7.32 -27.16 -5.24
CA LEU A 395 -6.08 -27.26 -6.01
C LEU A 395 -6.23 -28.30 -7.12
N PRO A 396 -5.54 -28.13 -8.26
CA PRO A 396 -5.55 -29.12 -9.33
C PRO A 396 -5.12 -30.51 -8.83
N VAL A 397 -5.70 -31.54 -9.43
CA VAL A 397 -5.37 -32.94 -9.10
C VAL A 397 -3.96 -33.25 -9.61
N ARG A 398 -3.09 -33.81 -8.75
CA ARG A 398 -1.72 -34.24 -9.13
C ARG A 398 -1.63 -35.71 -9.54
N ILE A 399 -2.53 -36.54 -9.02
CA ILE A 399 -2.57 -37.98 -9.26
C ILE A 399 -3.90 -38.29 -9.93
N ASP A 400 -3.88 -38.54 -11.23
CA ASP A 400 -5.05 -39.00 -11.96
C ASP A 400 -5.51 -40.36 -11.42
N ARG A 401 -6.54 -40.35 -10.58
CA ARG A 401 -7.23 -41.58 -10.18
C ARG A 401 -8.19 -41.95 -11.30
N GLY A 402 -7.92 -43.11 -11.92
CA GLY A 402 -8.43 -43.52 -13.23
C GLY A 402 -9.95 -43.60 -13.45
N LYS A 403 -10.27 -43.81 -14.74
CA LYS A 403 -11.56 -43.94 -15.44
C LYS A 403 -12.69 -43.03 -14.93
N ARG A 404 -12.80 -41.85 -15.55
CA ARG A 404 -14.02 -41.03 -15.57
C ARG A 404 -15.16 -41.85 -16.21
N LYS A 405 -16.36 -41.79 -15.64
CA LYS A 405 -17.56 -42.38 -16.26
C LYS A 405 -17.86 -41.65 -17.56
N ASP A 406 -18.16 -42.39 -18.63
CA ASP A 406 -18.43 -41.82 -19.98
C ASP A 406 -19.69 -40.94 -20.03
N LYS A 407 -20.61 -41.07 -19.06
CA LYS A 407 -21.77 -40.19 -18.88
C LYS A 407 -21.78 -39.62 -17.47
N LEU A 408 -21.59 -38.31 -17.36
CA LEU A 408 -21.73 -37.53 -16.13
C LEU A 408 -23.18 -37.03 -16.02
N SER A 409 -23.74 -37.00 -14.81
CA SER A 409 -25.02 -36.33 -14.58
C SER A 409 -24.84 -34.81 -14.63
N GLU A 410 -25.90 -34.06 -14.97
CA GLU A 410 -25.90 -32.59 -14.97
C GLU A 410 -25.39 -32.01 -13.65
N ARG A 411 -25.89 -32.51 -12.51
CA ARG A 411 -25.41 -32.13 -11.18
C ARG A 411 -23.90 -32.36 -10.96
N THR A 412 -23.34 -33.40 -11.58
CA THR A 412 -21.89 -33.66 -11.51
C THR A 412 -21.12 -32.67 -12.36
N VAL A 413 -21.64 -32.32 -13.55
CA VAL A 413 -21.05 -31.31 -14.43
C VAL A 413 -21.06 -29.94 -13.74
N GLU A 414 -22.18 -29.53 -13.13
CA GLU A 414 -22.28 -28.27 -12.39
C GLU A 414 -21.28 -28.18 -11.23
N GLU A 415 -21.15 -29.26 -10.46
CA GLU A 415 -20.21 -29.31 -9.34
C GLU A 415 -18.75 -29.28 -9.82
N LEU A 416 -18.42 -29.93 -10.94
CA LEU A 416 -17.09 -29.84 -11.57
C LEU A 416 -16.82 -28.41 -12.04
N SER A 417 -17.77 -27.77 -12.72
CA SER A 417 -17.65 -26.37 -13.17
C SER A 417 -17.53 -25.40 -12.00
N ARG A 418 -18.23 -25.64 -10.88
CA ARG A 418 -18.08 -24.86 -9.65
C ARG A 418 -16.67 -25.00 -9.05
N ARG A 419 -16.12 -26.21 -9.03
CA ARG A 419 -14.75 -26.47 -8.55
C ARG A 419 -13.70 -25.82 -9.44
N GLN A 420 -13.85 -25.95 -10.76
CA GLN A 420 -12.94 -25.35 -11.72
C GLN A 420 -12.88 -23.83 -11.52
N ARG A 421 -14.03 -23.16 -11.41
CA ARG A 421 -14.08 -21.72 -11.13
C ARG A 421 -13.33 -21.33 -9.87
N LEU A 422 -13.46 -22.09 -8.78
CA LEU A 422 -12.72 -21.79 -7.54
C LEU A 422 -11.21 -22.02 -7.71
N GLN A 423 -10.81 -23.06 -8.45
CA GLN A 423 -9.40 -23.32 -8.76
C GLN A 423 -8.80 -22.19 -9.60
N ASP A 424 -9.52 -21.71 -10.61
CA ASP A 424 -9.11 -20.60 -11.48
C ASP A 424 -8.98 -19.28 -10.69
N LEU A 425 -9.86 -19.04 -9.72
CA LEU A 425 -9.76 -17.86 -8.86
C LEU A 425 -8.59 -17.98 -7.87
N LEU A 426 -8.39 -19.16 -7.27
CA LEU A 426 -7.32 -19.38 -6.29
C LEU A 426 -5.93 -19.39 -6.93
N SER A 427 -5.80 -19.84 -8.17
CA SER A 427 -4.51 -19.89 -8.89
C SER A 427 -3.92 -18.51 -9.15
N LEU A 428 -4.73 -17.44 -9.13
CA LEU A 428 -4.26 -16.05 -9.17
C LEU A 428 -3.49 -15.63 -7.91
N PHE A 429 -3.59 -16.42 -6.83
CA PHE A 429 -2.96 -16.13 -5.55
C PHE A 429 -1.99 -17.20 -5.09
N VAL A 430 -2.29 -18.47 -5.35
CA VAL A 430 -1.57 -19.60 -4.78
C VAL A 430 -1.37 -20.66 -5.84
N GLU A 431 -0.11 -20.97 -6.12
CA GLU A 431 0.28 -22.07 -6.98
C GLU A 431 0.99 -23.14 -6.15
N ARG A 432 0.58 -24.40 -6.29
CA ARG A 432 1.28 -25.51 -5.62
C ARG A 432 2.44 -25.99 -6.50
N THR A 433 3.66 -25.68 -6.11
CA THR A 433 4.87 -25.93 -6.91
C THR A 433 5.53 -27.27 -6.63
N ASP A 434 5.49 -27.77 -5.39
CA ASP A 434 6.19 -29.00 -5.03
C ASP A 434 5.52 -29.79 -3.89
N HIS A 435 6.02 -31.01 -3.63
CA HIS A 435 5.68 -31.84 -2.49
C HIS A 435 6.85 -32.68 -2.02
N ARG A 436 6.83 -33.06 -0.74
CA ARG A 436 7.73 -34.07 -0.17
C ARG A 436 6.96 -34.98 0.77
N ILE A 437 7.50 -36.17 1.02
CA ILE A 437 7.02 -37.07 2.06
C ILE A 437 7.96 -36.91 3.25
N ASN A 438 7.41 -36.51 4.40
CA ASN A 438 8.18 -36.38 5.64
C ASN A 438 8.50 -37.78 6.22
N SER A 439 9.44 -37.85 7.17
CA SER A 439 9.80 -39.08 7.89
C SER A 439 8.60 -39.83 8.47
N ASP A 440 7.56 -39.08 8.83
CA ASP A 440 6.36 -39.57 9.50
C ASP A 440 5.31 -40.11 8.51
N GLY A 441 5.64 -40.18 7.22
CA GLY A 441 4.75 -40.63 6.14
C GLY A 441 3.75 -39.58 5.66
N ASN A 442 3.69 -38.42 6.31
CA ASN A 442 2.81 -37.31 5.93
C ASN A 442 3.35 -36.54 4.72
N TYR A 443 2.45 -36.13 3.83
CA TYR A 443 2.80 -35.24 2.71
C TYR A 443 2.98 -33.81 3.21
N SER A 444 3.92 -33.11 2.59
CA SER A 444 4.11 -31.66 2.75
C SER A 444 4.02 -31.01 1.39
N TRP A 445 3.38 -29.85 1.33
CA TRP A 445 3.15 -29.12 0.09
C TRP A 445 3.94 -27.82 0.08
N LYS A 446 4.54 -27.50 -1.07
CA LYS A 446 5.17 -26.20 -1.32
C LYS A 446 4.23 -25.35 -2.17
N PHE A 447 4.03 -24.10 -1.74
CA PHE A 447 3.17 -23.13 -2.40
C PHE A 447 3.97 -21.90 -2.77
N LYS A 448 3.80 -21.39 -4.00
CA LYS A 448 4.18 -20.06 -4.41
C LYS A 448 3.01 -19.10 -4.21
N VAL A 449 3.26 -17.95 -3.59
CA VAL A 449 2.21 -17.08 -3.04
C VAL A 449 2.32 -15.67 -3.61
N GLN A 450 1.23 -15.19 -4.21
CA GLN A 450 1.11 -13.81 -4.65
C GLN A 450 0.83 -12.89 -3.45
N ARG A 451 1.78 -11.99 -3.15
CA ARG A 451 1.71 -11.08 -2.00
C ARG A 451 0.77 -9.90 -2.18
N VAL A 452 0.61 -9.41 -3.42
CA VAL A 452 -0.23 -8.25 -3.76
C VAL A 452 -1.55 -8.70 -4.39
N ASP A 453 -2.64 -7.97 -4.15
CA ASP A 453 -3.93 -8.33 -4.74
C ASP A 453 -3.94 -8.15 -6.25
N SER A 454 -4.39 -9.20 -6.95
CA SER A 454 -4.69 -9.17 -8.38
C SER A 454 -5.97 -8.38 -8.63
N LEU A 455 -6.07 -7.69 -9.77
CA LEU A 455 -7.34 -7.10 -10.18
C LEU A 455 -8.31 -8.21 -10.61
N ILE A 456 -9.60 -8.00 -10.37
CA ILE A 456 -10.64 -8.90 -10.88
C ILE A 456 -10.78 -8.66 -12.38
N SER A 457 -11.29 -9.63 -13.14
CA SER A 457 -11.39 -9.53 -14.61
C SER A 457 -12.07 -8.23 -15.07
N GLN A 458 -13.19 -7.86 -14.44
CA GLN A 458 -13.89 -6.61 -14.74
C GLN A 458 -13.00 -5.37 -14.56
N HIS A 459 -12.24 -5.29 -13.46
CA HIS A 459 -11.34 -4.17 -13.19
C HIS A 459 -10.09 -4.19 -14.07
N GLN A 460 -9.65 -5.37 -14.54
CA GLN A 460 -8.60 -5.47 -15.57
C GLN A 460 -9.09 -4.87 -16.90
N THR A 461 -10.32 -5.17 -17.31
CA THR A 461 -10.92 -4.56 -18.50
C THR A 461 -11.04 -3.04 -18.35
N ILE A 462 -11.49 -2.55 -17.18
CA ILE A 462 -11.53 -1.11 -16.90
C ILE A 462 -10.14 -0.50 -16.97
N GLN A 463 -9.13 -1.15 -16.38
CA GLN A 463 -7.74 -0.69 -16.45
C GLN A 463 -7.27 -0.57 -17.90
N GLN A 464 -7.48 -1.61 -18.71
CA GLN A 464 -7.08 -1.66 -20.12
C GLN A 464 -7.82 -0.60 -20.96
N ALA A 465 -9.14 -0.47 -20.79
CA ALA A 465 -9.93 0.53 -21.50
C ALA A 465 -9.50 1.96 -21.14
N THR A 466 -9.25 2.21 -19.85
CA THR A 466 -8.78 3.52 -19.37
C THR A 466 -7.38 3.84 -19.89
N SER A 467 -6.44 2.88 -19.82
CA SER A 467 -5.09 3.04 -20.39
C SER A 467 -5.14 3.31 -21.90
N SER A 468 -5.97 2.56 -22.64
CA SER A 468 -6.16 2.74 -24.08
C SER A 468 -6.72 4.11 -24.42
N LEU A 469 -7.71 4.59 -23.67
CA LEU A 469 -8.30 5.93 -23.83
C LEU A 469 -7.23 7.01 -23.69
N PHE A 470 -6.42 6.96 -22.63
CA PHE A 470 -5.36 7.94 -22.42
C PHE A 470 -4.29 7.90 -23.52
N VAL A 471 -3.78 6.71 -23.87
CA VAL A 471 -2.77 6.55 -24.93
C VAL A 471 -3.28 7.00 -26.31
N LYS A 472 -4.54 6.69 -26.64
CA LYS A 472 -5.17 7.15 -27.89
C LYS A 472 -5.40 8.67 -27.87
N SER A 473 -5.80 9.23 -26.74
CA SER A 473 -5.99 10.68 -26.60
C SER A 473 -4.68 11.44 -26.76
N GLU A 474 -3.57 10.89 -26.25
CA GLU A 474 -2.24 11.45 -26.39
C GLU A 474 -1.71 11.36 -27.82
N SER A 475 -1.78 10.17 -28.43
CA SER A 475 -1.29 9.99 -29.80
C SER A 475 -2.03 10.84 -30.82
N LEU A 476 -3.30 11.18 -30.54
CA LEU A 476 -4.14 12.03 -31.39
C LEU A 476 -4.20 13.50 -30.92
N CYS A 477 -3.45 13.86 -29.87
CA CYS A 477 -3.38 15.23 -29.31
C CYS A 477 -4.75 15.82 -28.93
N VAL A 478 -5.66 15.01 -28.40
CA VAL A 478 -7.01 15.41 -27.92
C VAL A 478 -7.11 15.37 -26.39
N GLN A 479 -5.99 15.48 -25.67
CA GLN A 479 -5.93 15.40 -24.21
C GLN A 479 -6.66 16.57 -23.53
N ASP A 480 -6.52 17.78 -24.07
CA ASP A 480 -7.21 18.98 -23.55
C ASP A 480 -8.72 18.86 -23.71
N GLU A 481 -9.17 18.29 -24.84
CA GLU A 481 -10.58 18.00 -25.10
C GLU A 481 -11.11 16.93 -24.14
N LEU A 482 -10.33 15.87 -23.89
CA LEU A 482 -10.65 14.84 -22.91
C LEU A 482 -10.74 15.42 -21.50
N GLY A 483 -9.79 16.27 -21.10
CA GLY A 483 -9.78 16.96 -19.82
C GLY A 483 -10.99 17.90 -19.66
N SER A 484 -11.32 18.65 -20.71
CA SER A 484 -12.52 19.49 -20.79
C SER A 484 -13.79 18.66 -20.62
N TRP A 485 -13.93 17.56 -21.39
CA TRP A 485 -15.04 16.63 -21.26
C TRP A 485 -15.18 16.05 -19.85
N ILE A 486 -14.08 15.62 -19.22
CA ILE A 486 -14.06 15.13 -17.83
C ILE A 486 -14.54 16.20 -16.86
N SER A 487 -14.18 17.47 -17.10
CA SER A 487 -14.57 18.59 -16.24
C SER A 487 -16.08 18.89 -16.26
N TYR A 488 -16.75 18.58 -17.38
CA TYR A 488 -18.19 18.71 -17.55
C TYR A 488 -18.99 17.48 -17.08
N LEU A 489 -18.33 16.41 -16.63
CA LEU A 489 -19.01 15.27 -16.00
C LEU A 489 -19.60 15.72 -14.65
N GLY A 490 -20.91 16.00 -14.60
CA GLY A 490 -21.64 16.31 -13.37
C GLY A 490 -21.39 15.28 -12.25
N ASN A 491 -21.53 15.68 -10.99
CA ASN A 491 -21.42 14.77 -9.84
C ASN A 491 -22.62 13.82 -9.73
N ASP A 492 -23.70 14.12 -10.44
CA ASP A 492 -24.90 13.29 -10.50
C ASP A 492 -24.81 12.28 -11.65
N CYS A 493 -25.13 11.03 -11.32
CA CYS A 493 -25.10 9.87 -12.19
C CYS A 493 -25.81 10.11 -13.52
N PHE A 494 -25.15 9.81 -14.65
CA PHE A 494 -25.85 9.65 -15.92
C PHE A 494 -26.87 8.51 -15.78
N GLU A 495 -28.14 8.78 -16.08
CA GLU A 495 -29.13 7.72 -16.27
C GLU A 495 -28.77 6.96 -17.54
N THR A 496 -28.33 5.71 -17.39
CA THR A 496 -28.23 4.77 -18.52
C THR A 496 -29.64 4.53 -19.05
N ILE A 497 -29.99 5.19 -20.15
CA ILE A 497 -31.30 4.99 -20.79
C ILE A 497 -31.31 3.57 -21.39
N LYS A 498 -31.99 2.66 -20.71
CA LYS A 498 -32.13 1.21 -21.01
C LYS A 498 -32.89 0.87 -22.31
N THR A 499 -33.08 1.79 -23.24
CA THR A 499 -33.99 1.54 -24.37
C THR A 499 -33.34 0.81 -25.55
N GLU A 500 -32.02 0.74 -25.65
CA GLU A 500 -31.32 0.03 -26.75
C GLU A 500 -30.01 -0.64 -26.27
N PRO A 501 -29.50 -1.70 -26.94
CA PRO A 501 -28.28 -2.44 -26.55
C PRO A 501 -26.98 -1.64 -26.76
N MET A 502 -27.07 -0.31 -26.90
CA MET A 502 -25.98 0.59 -27.20
C MET A 502 -26.05 1.76 -26.20
N VAL A 503 -24.97 1.98 -25.43
CA VAL A 503 -24.86 3.20 -24.61
C VAL A 503 -24.53 4.35 -25.54
N VAL A 504 -25.54 5.16 -25.86
CA VAL A 504 -25.35 6.39 -26.63
C VAL A 504 -25.05 7.52 -25.65
N LEU A 505 -23.78 7.93 -25.55
CA LEU A 505 -23.42 9.19 -24.89
C LEU A 505 -24.00 10.35 -25.71
N ARG A 506 -25.17 10.85 -25.31
CA ARG A 506 -25.69 12.13 -25.81
C ARG A 506 -25.07 13.24 -24.96
N LEU A 507 -24.09 13.93 -25.53
CA LEU A 507 -23.64 15.23 -25.04
C LEU A 507 -24.84 16.19 -25.13
N SER A 508 -25.50 16.47 -24.02
CA SER A 508 -26.48 17.54 -23.96
C SER A 508 -25.75 18.88 -24.04
N ASP A 509 -25.88 19.55 -25.18
CA ASP A 509 -25.59 20.97 -25.43
C ASP A 509 -24.22 21.49 -24.94
N LEU A 510 -23.13 20.86 -25.38
CA LEU A 510 -21.84 21.55 -25.44
C LEU A 510 -21.78 22.37 -26.74
N ILE A 511 -21.62 23.68 -26.57
CA ILE A 511 -21.47 24.70 -27.60
C ILE A 511 -20.45 24.22 -28.65
N LYS A 512 -20.93 24.13 -29.90
CA LYS A 512 -20.18 24.04 -31.17
C LYS A 512 -18.67 23.86 -31.03
N ASP A 513 -18.24 22.60 -30.99
CA ASP A 513 -17.02 22.04 -31.62
C ASP A 513 -16.61 20.75 -30.89
N CYS A 514 -17.46 19.72 -30.94
CA CYS A 514 -17.08 18.38 -30.48
C CYS A 514 -16.27 17.68 -31.57
N SER A 515 -14.99 17.45 -31.29
CA SER A 515 -14.11 16.59 -32.07
C SER A 515 -14.75 15.20 -32.33
N GLU A 516 -15.04 14.88 -33.58
CA GLU A 516 -15.50 13.53 -33.98
C GLU A 516 -14.50 12.46 -33.58
N THR A 517 -13.22 12.81 -33.53
CA THR A 517 -12.10 11.96 -33.11
C THR A 517 -12.24 11.53 -31.65
N LEU A 518 -12.47 12.47 -30.72
CA LEU A 518 -12.67 12.13 -29.30
C LEU A 518 -13.93 11.26 -29.11
N LYS A 519 -15.02 11.57 -29.83
CA LYS A 519 -16.25 10.77 -29.80
C LYS A 519 -16.01 9.33 -30.25
N SER A 520 -15.25 9.13 -31.33
CA SER A 520 -14.89 7.79 -31.82
C SER A 520 -14.05 7.02 -30.80
N ILE A 521 -13.04 7.65 -30.19
CA ILE A 521 -12.18 7.01 -29.18
C ILE A 521 -13.00 6.61 -27.95
N LEU A 522 -13.89 7.48 -27.46
CA LEU A 522 -14.76 7.19 -26.33
C LEU A 522 -15.70 6.02 -26.65
N ASN A 523 -16.31 6.00 -27.83
CA ASN A 523 -17.17 4.90 -28.26
C ASN A 523 -16.38 3.59 -28.36
N ASP A 524 -15.21 3.57 -28.99
CA ASP A 524 -14.34 2.39 -29.06
C ASP A 524 -13.98 1.87 -27.66
N CYS A 525 -13.66 2.76 -26.71
CA CYS A 525 -13.30 2.37 -25.35
C CYS A 525 -14.52 1.84 -24.58
N LEU A 526 -15.70 2.43 -24.76
CA LEU A 526 -16.93 1.98 -24.11
C LEU A 526 -17.45 0.67 -24.70
N GLU A 527 -17.25 0.41 -25.99
CA GLU A 527 -17.57 -0.86 -26.64
C GLU A 527 -16.75 -2.03 -26.07
N THR A 528 -15.52 -1.76 -25.59
CA THR A 528 -14.70 -2.78 -24.90
C THR A 528 -15.16 -3.11 -23.47
N LEU A 529 -16.08 -2.32 -22.90
CA LEU A 529 -16.63 -2.54 -21.56
C LEU A 529 -17.97 -3.27 -21.63
N ASP A 530 -18.19 -4.21 -20.71
CA ASP A 530 -19.53 -4.77 -20.51
C ASP A 530 -20.39 -3.77 -19.72
N LEU A 531 -21.12 -2.93 -20.46
CA LEU A 531 -21.97 -1.86 -19.92
C LEU A 531 -23.28 -2.38 -19.30
N GLN A 532 -23.54 -3.70 -19.32
CA GLN A 532 -24.67 -4.30 -18.59
C GLN A 532 -24.45 -4.33 -17.07
N ALA A 533 -23.19 -4.25 -16.63
CA ALA A 533 -22.82 -4.10 -15.22
C ALA A 533 -22.66 -2.61 -14.88
N ASN A 534 -23.70 -2.00 -14.28
CA ASN A 534 -23.72 -0.57 -13.90
C ASN A 534 -22.45 -0.09 -13.16
N ASP A 535 -21.82 -0.97 -12.38
CA ASP A 535 -20.62 -0.66 -11.57
C ASP A 535 -19.36 -0.40 -12.41
N CYS A 536 -19.24 -0.99 -13.60
CA CYS A 536 -18.05 -0.85 -14.45
C CYS A 536 -17.93 0.57 -15.03
N PHE A 537 -19.04 1.12 -15.51
CA PHE A 537 -19.09 2.46 -16.09
C PHE A 537 -18.90 3.53 -15.02
N GLU A 538 -19.56 3.38 -13.86
CA GLU A 538 -19.39 4.31 -12.73
C GLU A 538 -17.94 4.31 -12.20
N THR A 539 -17.31 3.14 -12.12
CA THR A 539 -15.91 3.00 -11.70
C THR A 539 -14.97 3.67 -12.70
N LEU A 540 -15.18 3.47 -14.01
CA LEU A 540 -14.40 4.17 -15.03
C LEU A 540 -14.53 5.69 -14.89
N LEU A 541 -15.75 6.22 -14.72
CA LEU A 541 -15.95 7.66 -14.54
C LEU A 541 -15.23 8.20 -13.30
N LYS A 542 -15.24 7.46 -12.18
CA LYS A 542 -14.49 7.83 -10.97
C LYS A 542 -12.99 7.87 -11.22
N ILE A 543 -12.46 6.90 -11.95
CA ILE A 543 -11.04 6.88 -12.35
C ILE A 543 -10.73 8.11 -13.19
N LEU A 544 -11.49 8.38 -14.25
CA LEU A 544 -11.29 9.56 -15.11
C LEU A 544 -11.36 10.87 -14.32
N LYS A 545 -12.32 11.00 -13.39
CA LYS A 545 -12.40 12.16 -12.50
C LYS A 545 -11.20 12.29 -11.56
N SER A 546 -10.66 11.18 -11.03
CA SER A 546 -9.46 11.23 -10.18
C SER A 546 -8.21 11.73 -10.94
N PHE A 547 -8.14 11.49 -12.25
CA PHE A 547 -7.07 12.00 -13.12
C PHE A 547 -7.21 13.47 -13.52
N LYS A 548 -8.38 14.08 -13.33
CA LYS A 548 -8.64 15.51 -13.64
C LYS A 548 -7.58 16.43 -13.03
N TYR A 549 -7.08 16.09 -11.85
CA TYR A 549 -6.13 16.87 -11.08
C TYR A 549 -4.68 16.64 -11.51
N SER A 550 -4.38 15.52 -12.16
CA SER A 550 -3.05 15.22 -12.72
C SER A 550 -2.83 15.83 -14.11
N LEU A 551 -3.89 16.30 -14.79
CA LEU A 551 -3.83 16.85 -16.16
C LEU A 551 -3.54 18.36 -16.22
N LYS A 552 -3.50 19.06 -15.07
CA LYS A 552 -3.24 20.49 -15.00
C LYS A 552 -1.80 20.76 -14.58
N ASP A 553 -0.85 20.48 -15.46
CA ASP A 553 0.37 21.30 -15.47
C ASP A 553 0.04 22.58 -16.23
N LYS A 554 -0.04 23.68 -15.48
CA LYS A 554 -0.22 25.01 -16.04
C LYS A 554 1.15 25.40 -16.60
N ASP A 555 1.32 25.31 -17.92
CA ASP A 555 2.33 26.10 -18.64
C ASP A 555 1.97 27.59 -18.48
N ASN A 556 2.33 28.19 -17.35
CA ASN A 556 2.30 29.65 -17.18
C ASN A 556 3.62 30.25 -17.65
N SER A 557 3.86 30.17 -18.96
CA SER A 557 4.76 31.12 -19.63
C SER A 557 3.98 32.40 -19.98
N SER A 558 3.92 33.33 -19.03
CA SER A 558 3.77 34.74 -19.37
C SER A 558 4.50 35.59 -18.33
N THR A 559 5.69 36.06 -18.73
CA THR A 559 6.38 37.26 -18.26
C THR A 559 5.80 37.94 -17.02
N GLN A 560 6.46 37.82 -15.87
CA GLN A 560 6.90 38.94 -15.03
C GLN A 560 8.03 38.48 -14.08
N ASP A 561 9.04 39.34 -13.97
CA ASP A 561 10.16 39.21 -13.04
C ASP A 561 9.69 39.16 -11.59
N SER A 562 10.16 38.17 -10.83
CA SER A 562 10.57 38.38 -9.43
C SER A 562 11.41 37.20 -8.95
N SER A 563 12.60 37.55 -8.47
CA SER A 563 13.55 36.69 -7.78
C SER A 563 13.04 36.28 -6.40
N ASN A 564 12.99 34.98 -6.11
CA ASN A 564 13.56 34.40 -4.88
C ASN A 564 13.61 32.87 -4.99
N SER A 565 14.77 32.32 -4.64
CA SER A 565 15.10 30.91 -4.72
C SER A 565 14.34 30.07 -3.70
N ARG A 566 13.58 29.08 -4.17
CA ARG A 566 13.34 27.82 -3.47
C ARG A 566 13.96 26.71 -4.33
N ASN A 567 14.71 25.82 -3.71
CA ASN A 567 15.61 24.87 -4.36
C ASN A 567 14.83 23.82 -5.18
N ASP A 568 14.82 23.99 -6.51
CA ASP A 568 14.31 23.03 -7.48
C ASP A 568 15.36 21.91 -7.69
N PRO A 569 15.03 20.60 -7.53
CA PRO A 569 15.96 19.48 -7.77
C PRO A 569 16.65 19.54 -9.14
N SER A 570 15.95 20.06 -10.16
CA SER A 570 16.50 20.28 -11.50
C SER A 570 17.64 21.32 -11.54
N SER A 571 17.76 22.18 -10.52
CA SER A 571 18.85 23.15 -10.40
C SER A 571 20.17 22.52 -9.94
N GLN A 572 20.12 21.40 -9.20
CA GLN A 572 21.33 20.67 -8.79
C GLN A 572 21.88 19.79 -9.92
N SER A 573 21.02 19.16 -10.73
CA SER A 573 21.43 18.31 -11.87
C SER A 573 22.14 19.10 -12.98
N VAL A 574 21.77 20.37 -13.18
CA VAL A 574 22.30 21.26 -14.22
C VAL A 574 23.60 21.97 -13.80
N ALA A 575 23.86 22.14 -12.50
CA ALA A 575 25.01 22.88 -11.97
C ALA A 575 26.37 22.27 -12.36
N VAL A 576 26.41 20.95 -12.59
CA VAL A 576 27.61 20.19 -12.98
C VAL A 576 28.07 20.54 -14.39
N VAL A 577 27.19 21.05 -15.25
CA VAL A 577 27.43 21.26 -16.70
C VAL A 577 27.29 22.72 -17.16
N THR A 578 26.95 23.64 -16.25
CA THR A 578 26.71 25.06 -16.54
C THR A 578 27.75 26.02 -15.98
N ASP A 579 27.90 27.19 -16.59
CA ASP A 579 28.74 28.28 -16.10
C ASP A 579 28.04 29.11 -15.01
N SER A 580 28.73 30.12 -14.46
CA SER A 580 28.16 31.01 -13.43
C SER A 580 27.00 31.89 -13.92
N LYS A 581 26.67 31.85 -15.22
CA LYS A 581 25.55 32.54 -15.85
C LYS A 581 24.41 31.58 -16.22
N GLY A 582 24.52 30.29 -15.91
CA GLY A 582 23.52 29.26 -16.19
C GLY A 582 23.53 28.76 -17.64
N ASN A 583 24.55 29.09 -18.44
CA ASN A 583 24.71 28.59 -19.82
C ASN A 583 25.59 27.34 -19.86
N TRP A 584 25.53 26.58 -20.96
CA TRP A 584 26.40 25.43 -21.17
C TRP A 584 27.88 25.79 -21.02
N SER A 585 28.61 25.07 -20.15
CA SER A 585 30.05 25.22 -19.99
C SER A 585 30.79 24.13 -20.77
N LEU A 586 31.46 24.53 -21.85
CA LEU A 586 32.23 23.60 -22.68
C LEU A 586 33.32 22.88 -21.87
N ASP A 587 33.97 23.57 -20.94
CA ASP A 587 35.01 22.98 -20.09
C ASP A 587 34.46 21.86 -19.17
N LYS A 588 33.26 22.06 -18.62
CA LYS A 588 32.57 21.06 -17.79
C LYS A 588 32.05 19.89 -18.61
N LEU A 589 31.47 20.14 -19.79
CA LEU A 589 31.01 19.09 -20.72
C LEU A 589 32.17 18.22 -21.24
N LEU A 590 33.37 18.79 -21.39
CA LEU A 590 34.57 18.09 -21.81
C LEU A 590 35.35 17.42 -20.66
N ALA A 591 34.80 17.37 -19.44
CA ALA A 591 35.49 16.77 -18.29
C ALA A 591 35.89 15.30 -18.51
N ARG A 592 35.13 14.57 -19.34
CA ARG A 592 35.37 13.15 -19.67
C ARG A 592 36.25 12.94 -20.90
N ALA A 593 36.59 14.00 -21.65
CA ALA A 593 37.46 13.91 -22.81
C ALA A 593 38.94 13.78 -22.41
N ASP A 594 39.74 13.15 -23.26
CA ASP A 594 41.19 13.04 -23.03
C ASP A 594 41.86 14.42 -23.05
N LYS A 595 42.93 14.55 -22.28
CA LYS A 595 43.64 15.82 -22.05
C LYS A 595 44.08 16.52 -23.36
N LYS A 596 44.32 15.76 -24.43
CA LYS A 596 44.75 16.27 -25.73
C LYS A 596 43.58 16.80 -26.56
N ASN A 597 42.45 16.08 -26.62
CA ASN A 597 41.26 16.58 -27.33
C ASN A 597 40.58 17.72 -26.55
N ARG A 598 40.60 17.69 -25.21
CA ARG A 598 40.06 18.79 -24.37
C ARG A 598 40.75 20.13 -24.65
N SER A 599 42.09 20.16 -24.67
CA SER A 599 42.83 21.40 -24.96
C SER A 599 42.56 21.92 -26.38
N VAL A 600 42.50 21.03 -27.37
CA VAL A 600 42.25 21.41 -28.77
C VAL A 600 40.85 22.00 -28.95
N LEU A 601 39.82 21.37 -28.38
CA LEU A 601 38.44 21.84 -28.52
C LEU A 601 38.16 23.13 -27.73
N ILE A 602 38.77 23.31 -26.57
CA ILE A 602 38.64 24.57 -25.79
C ILE A 602 39.31 25.74 -26.52
N GLU A 603 40.41 25.51 -27.25
CA GLU A 603 41.06 26.55 -28.06
C GLU A 603 40.32 26.86 -29.37
N GLN A 604 39.60 25.89 -29.93
CA GLN A 604 38.93 26.02 -31.23
C GLN A 604 37.48 26.51 -31.14
N GLU A 605 36.73 26.08 -30.13
CA GLU A 605 35.30 26.35 -30.01
C GLU A 605 35.02 27.55 -29.11
N MET A 606 34.32 28.55 -29.65
CA MET A 606 33.90 29.75 -28.91
C MET A 606 32.64 29.53 -28.08
N SER A 607 31.93 28.41 -28.29
CA SER A 607 30.64 28.10 -27.66
C SER A 607 30.48 26.60 -27.44
N ALA A 608 29.70 26.23 -26.42
CA ALA A 608 29.33 24.84 -26.16
C ALA A 608 28.18 24.35 -27.08
N LEU A 609 27.49 25.25 -27.79
CA LEU A 609 26.31 24.92 -28.59
C LEU A 609 26.59 23.90 -29.70
N PRO A 610 27.67 23.99 -30.50
CA PRO A 610 27.95 23.00 -31.54
C PRO A 610 28.15 21.60 -30.95
N PHE A 611 28.79 21.51 -29.77
CA PHE A 611 29.02 20.25 -29.08
C PHE A 611 27.71 19.61 -28.58
N VAL A 612 26.86 20.38 -27.93
CA VAL A 612 25.55 19.91 -27.43
C VAL A 612 24.64 19.50 -28.59
N SER A 613 24.63 20.26 -29.69
CA SER A 613 23.85 19.95 -30.89
C SER A 613 24.26 18.60 -31.50
N TRP A 614 25.57 18.31 -31.60
CA TRP A 614 26.05 17.01 -32.08
C TRP A 614 25.71 15.86 -31.15
N ILE A 615 25.70 16.08 -29.83
CA ILE A 615 25.26 15.05 -28.87
C ILE A 615 23.76 14.76 -29.04
N ILE A 616 22.91 15.78 -29.14
CA ILE A 616 21.46 15.64 -29.33
C ILE A 616 21.18 14.87 -30.63
N HIS A 617 21.82 15.27 -31.74
CA HIS A 617 21.70 14.57 -33.02
C HIS A 617 22.17 13.12 -32.92
N ALA A 618 23.32 12.89 -32.28
CA ALA A 618 23.85 11.55 -32.17
C ALA A 618 22.96 10.63 -31.31
N ALA A 619 22.38 11.16 -30.23
CA ALA A 619 21.47 10.43 -29.35
C ALA A 619 20.16 10.06 -30.07
N SER A 620 19.65 10.91 -30.97
CA SER A 620 18.44 10.64 -31.74
C SER A 620 18.61 9.53 -32.80
N GLN A 621 19.84 9.23 -33.22
CA GLN A 621 20.11 8.27 -34.30
C GLN A 621 20.43 6.85 -33.76
N PRO A 622 19.64 5.81 -34.08
CA PRO A 622 19.83 4.47 -33.52
C PRO A 622 21.15 3.80 -33.93
N GLY A 623 21.74 4.19 -35.07
CA GLY A 623 23.00 3.63 -35.57
C GLY A 623 24.27 4.12 -34.86
N ILE A 624 24.16 5.11 -33.96
CA ILE A 624 25.33 5.77 -33.34
C ILE A 624 25.46 5.31 -31.89
N GLN A 625 26.47 4.49 -31.60
CA GLN A 625 26.66 3.90 -30.26
C GLN A 625 27.22 4.88 -29.23
N ASN A 626 28.09 5.82 -29.65
CA ASN A 626 28.75 6.75 -28.73
C ASN A 626 28.58 8.21 -29.21
N PRO A 627 27.55 8.93 -28.70
CA PRO A 627 27.29 10.33 -29.03
C PRO A 627 28.45 11.27 -28.71
N TYR A 628 29.11 11.03 -27.57
CA TYR A 628 30.22 11.86 -27.09
C TYR A 628 31.43 11.81 -28.04
N SER A 629 31.83 10.61 -28.45
CA SER A 629 32.94 10.42 -29.39
C SER A 629 32.67 11.02 -30.78
N LEU A 630 31.41 10.95 -31.24
CA LEU A 630 31.01 11.55 -32.52
C LEU A 630 31.13 13.08 -32.48
N ALA A 631 30.64 13.71 -31.41
CA ALA A 631 30.70 15.16 -31.26
C ALA A 631 32.16 15.67 -31.30
N ILE A 632 33.07 14.98 -30.61
CA ILE A 632 34.52 15.30 -30.65
C ILE A 632 35.09 15.15 -32.07
N ALA A 633 34.76 14.06 -32.76
CA ALA A 633 35.27 13.81 -34.12
C ALA A 633 34.78 14.87 -35.11
N LYS A 634 33.50 15.26 -35.03
CA LYS A 634 32.89 16.23 -35.95
C LYS A 634 33.41 17.64 -35.77
N LEU A 635 33.59 18.10 -34.53
CA LEU A 635 34.16 19.43 -34.26
C LEU A 635 35.65 19.50 -34.58
N LYS A 636 36.37 18.39 -34.47
CA LYS A 636 37.79 18.32 -34.91
C LYS A 636 37.95 18.39 -36.42
N GLU A 637 37.02 17.80 -37.17
CA GLU A 637 36.98 17.89 -38.64
C GLU A 637 36.55 19.29 -39.09
N ASN A 638 35.51 19.86 -38.49
CA ASN A 638 34.96 21.15 -38.84
C ASN A 638 34.60 21.97 -37.58
N PRO A 639 35.52 22.82 -37.10
CA PRO A 639 35.27 23.67 -35.94
C PRO A 639 34.10 24.63 -36.16
N GLY A 640 33.26 24.81 -35.15
CA GLY A 640 32.12 25.72 -35.13
C GLY A 640 30.88 25.26 -35.93
N ILE A 641 30.93 24.09 -36.58
CA ILE A 641 29.79 23.55 -37.33
C ILE A 641 28.95 22.65 -36.43
N SER A 642 27.69 23.02 -36.20
CA SER A 642 26.69 22.26 -35.45
C SER A 642 25.96 21.23 -36.32
N ALA A 643 25.15 20.35 -35.72
CA ALA A 643 24.42 19.30 -36.44
C ALA A 643 23.22 19.84 -37.26
N GLY A 644 22.73 21.05 -36.93
CA GLY A 644 21.66 21.71 -37.67
C GLY A 644 20.25 21.30 -37.23
N GLY A 645 19.25 22.01 -37.76
CA GLY A 645 17.84 21.64 -37.65
C GLY A 645 17.27 21.69 -36.23
N ALA A 646 16.58 20.62 -35.83
CA ALA A 646 15.97 20.52 -34.51
C ALA A 646 17.02 20.42 -33.38
N SER A 647 18.19 19.83 -33.66
CA SER A 647 19.27 19.67 -32.68
C SER A 647 19.88 21.00 -32.27
N ASP A 648 20.03 21.94 -33.21
CA ASP A 648 20.52 23.30 -32.89
C ASP A 648 19.52 24.08 -32.03
N ARG A 649 18.22 23.93 -32.33
CA ARG A 649 17.16 24.60 -31.57
C ARG A 649 17.07 24.06 -30.14
N LEU A 650 17.22 22.75 -29.95
CA LEU A 650 17.31 22.14 -28.62
C LEU A 650 18.65 22.39 -27.92
N ALA A 651 19.75 22.61 -28.64
CA ALA A 651 21.00 23.02 -28.01
C ALA A 651 20.94 24.47 -27.51
N ALA A 652 20.17 25.31 -28.20
CA ALA A 652 20.04 26.74 -27.92
C ALA A 652 19.06 27.07 -26.77
N ILE A 653 18.21 26.14 -26.34
CA ILE A 653 17.39 26.35 -25.15
C ILE A 653 18.26 26.31 -23.88
N PRO A 654 17.84 26.98 -22.79
CA PRO A 654 18.52 26.93 -21.51
C PRO A 654 18.77 25.47 -21.06
N PRO A 655 19.96 25.16 -20.50
CA PRO A 655 20.29 23.80 -20.04
C PRO A 655 19.24 23.19 -19.10
N ARG A 656 18.66 24.01 -18.21
CA ARG A 656 17.55 23.61 -17.32
C ARG A 656 16.31 23.12 -18.08
N GLU A 657 16.00 23.75 -19.20
CA GLU A 657 14.81 23.46 -19.99
C GLU A 657 15.01 22.17 -20.78
N LEU A 658 16.23 21.96 -21.31
CA LEU A 658 16.58 20.68 -21.93
C LEU A 658 16.54 19.53 -20.91
N VAL A 659 17.02 19.75 -19.68
CA VAL A 659 16.94 18.75 -18.61
C VAL A 659 15.49 18.42 -18.26
N ARG A 660 14.60 19.42 -18.17
CA ARG A 660 13.17 19.18 -17.97
C ARG A 660 12.56 18.35 -19.10
N LEU A 661 12.94 18.59 -20.37
CA LEU A 661 12.48 17.75 -21.49
C LEU A 661 12.98 16.30 -21.38
N ILE A 662 14.24 16.11 -20.93
CA ILE A 662 14.80 14.78 -20.67
C ILE A 662 14.04 14.10 -19.53
N GLU A 663 13.86 14.76 -18.39
CA GLU A 663 13.14 14.23 -17.22
C GLU A 663 11.68 13.90 -17.55
N HIS A 664 10.98 14.80 -18.24
CA HIS A 664 9.61 14.57 -18.73
C HIS A 664 9.54 13.33 -19.64
N SER A 665 10.56 13.05 -20.46
CA SER A 665 10.54 11.86 -21.31
C SER A 665 10.58 10.52 -20.55
N PHE A 666 10.97 10.55 -19.27
CA PHE A 666 10.90 9.40 -18.37
C PHE A 666 9.60 9.36 -17.54
N SER A 667 8.80 10.43 -17.58
CA SER A 667 7.46 10.48 -16.97
C SER A 667 6.41 9.84 -17.89
N PHE A 668 5.14 9.84 -17.46
CA PHE A 668 4.03 9.30 -18.27
C PHE A 668 3.74 10.13 -19.54
N TYR A 669 4.22 11.37 -19.60
CA TYR A 669 3.92 12.32 -20.67
C TYR A 669 5.10 12.49 -21.63
N SER A 670 4.88 12.40 -22.94
CA SER A 670 5.92 12.79 -23.89
C SER A 670 6.08 14.31 -23.93
N PRO A 671 7.31 14.87 -23.93
CA PRO A 671 7.50 16.31 -23.97
C PRO A 671 6.73 16.97 -25.12
N SER A 672 6.04 18.08 -24.82
CA SER A 672 5.22 18.82 -25.78
C SER A 672 6.04 19.59 -26.82
N ASP A 673 7.34 19.79 -26.57
CA ASP A 673 8.21 20.53 -27.47
C ASP A 673 8.29 19.90 -28.87
N ARG A 674 8.04 20.73 -29.88
CA ARG A 674 7.99 20.32 -31.29
C ARG A 674 9.33 19.78 -31.78
N ASN A 675 10.44 20.37 -31.37
CA ASN A 675 11.78 19.95 -31.82
C ASN A 675 12.20 18.65 -31.15
N TRP A 676 11.83 18.47 -29.88
CA TRP A 676 11.99 17.23 -29.15
C TRP A 676 11.26 16.08 -29.85
N ARG A 677 9.97 16.25 -30.14
CA ARG A 677 9.17 15.24 -30.86
C ARG A 677 9.73 14.90 -32.23
N MET A 678 10.23 15.90 -32.98
CA MET A 678 10.85 15.64 -34.29
C MET A 678 12.07 14.72 -34.23
N LEU A 679 12.80 14.68 -33.11
CA LEU A 679 14.01 13.88 -32.95
C LEU A 679 13.80 12.60 -32.15
N PHE A 680 12.93 12.63 -31.15
CA PHE A 680 12.81 11.57 -30.15
C PHE A 680 11.44 10.88 -30.11
N ALA A 681 10.49 11.19 -31.00
CA ALA A 681 9.16 10.54 -30.99
C ALA A 681 9.21 9.02 -31.09
N GLU A 682 10.19 8.46 -31.83
CA GLU A 682 10.39 7.00 -31.97
C GLU A 682 11.63 6.49 -31.21
N ALA A 683 12.29 7.34 -30.43
CA ALA A 683 13.52 6.98 -29.73
C ALA A 683 13.19 6.15 -28.48
N LYS A 684 13.88 5.01 -28.31
CA LYS A 684 13.78 4.19 -27.09
C LYS A 684 14.29 4.96 -25.87
N ARG A 685 13.72 4.70 -24.68
CA ARG A 685 14.14 5.32 -23.40
C ARG A 685 15.65 5.23 -23.14
N ASP A 686 16.30 4.12 -23.50
CA ASP A 686 17.75 3.94 -23.38
C ASP A 686 18.56 5.00 -24.15
N ARG A 687 18.04 5.50 -25.29
CA ARG A 687 18.68 6.54 -26.10
C ARG A 687 18.59 7.90 -25.44
N ILE A 688 17.48 8.18 -24.77
CA ILE A 688 17.29 9.43 -24.04
C ILE A 688 18.12 9.41 -22.75
N ARG A 689 18.30 8.23 -22.14
CA ARG A 689 19.25 8.06 -21.02
C ARG A 689 20.68 8.29 -21.48
N LEU A 690 21.05 7.74 -22.63
CA LEU A 690 22.35 7.99 -23.27
C LEU A 690 22.58 9.47 -23.58
N LEU A 691 21.54 10.26 -23.90
CA LEU A 691 21.63 11.70 -24.06
C LEU A 691 22.02 12.38 -22.73
N GLY A 692 21.29 12.09 -21.65
CA GLY A 692 21.60 12.62 -20.32
C GLY A 692 23.00 12.25 -19.85
N ASP A 693 23.37 10.98 -20.01
CA ASP A 693 24.70 10.46 -19.66
C ASP A 693 25.81 11.12 -20.49
N SER A 694 25.59 11.33 -21.78
CA SER A 694 26.57 11.96 -22.68
C SER A 694 26.79 13.44 -22.37
N LEU A 695 25.76 14.14 -21.88
CA LEU A 695 25.87 15.52 -21.41
C LEU A 695 26.47 15.61 -20.00
N GLY A 696 26.52 14.50 -19.27
CA GLY A 696 27.06 14.44 -17.91
C GLY A 696 26.11 14.92 -16.83
N LEU A 697 24.80 14.81 -17.10
CA LEU A 697 23.73 15.14 -16.17
C LEU A 697 23.55 14.03 -15.13
N VAL A 698 23.33 14.39 -13.87
CA VAL A 698 22.95 13.45 -12.81
C VAL A 698 21.43 13.46 -12.74
N MET A 699 20.79 12.36 -13.17
CA MET A 699 19.34 12.24 -13.18
C MET A 699 18.90 11.24 -12.09
N ASP A 700 18.06 11.67 -11.15
CA ASP A 700 17.42 10.80 -10.15
C ASP A 700 16.24 10.07 -10.80
N ILE A 701 16.51 9.02 -11.57
CA ILE A 701 15.48 8.20 -12.22
C ILE A 701 15.51 6.82 -11.57
N GLU A 702 14.45 6.47 -10.83
CA GLU A 702 14.27 5.13 -10.24
C GLU A 702 14.18 4.06 -11.35
N GLU A 703 14.91 2.96 -11.17
CA GLU A 703 14.92 1.84 -12.13
C GLU A 703 13.57 1.10 -12.11
N GLU A 704 12.81 1.17 -13.21
CA GLU A 704 11.72 0.22 -13.50
C GLU A 704 12.32 -1.19 -13.72
N THR A 705 12.64 -1.91 -12.65
CA THR A 705 12.92 -3.34 -12.75
C THR A 705 11.61 -4.10 -12.95
N GLY A 706 11.36 -4.58 -14.17
CA GLY A 706 10.44 -5.70 -14.38
C GLY A 706 9.44 -5.60 -15.53
N TRP A 707 9.90 -5.28 -16.75
CA TRP A 707 9.16 -5.64 -17.97
C TRP A 707 10.09 -6.43 -18.89
N ILE A 708 10.06 -7.75 -18.76
CA ILE A 708 10.59 -8.67 -19.78
C ILE A 708 9.41 -9.04 -20.70
N SER A 709 9.49 -8.53 -21.92
CA SER A 709 8.98 -9.07 -23.19
C SER A 709 7.78 -10.03 -23.14
N ASN A 710 6.65 -9.58 -23.68
CA ASN A 710 6.23 -9.92 -25.05
C ASN A 710 5.15 -8.94 -25.55
#